data_AF-A0A7Z8L9G8-F1
#
_entry.id   AF-A0A7Z8L9G8-F1
#
_cell.length_a   1.000
_cell.length_b   1.000
_cell.length_c   1.000
_cell.angle_alpha   90.00
_cell.angle_beta   90.00
_cell.angle_gamma   90.00
#
_symmetry.space_group_name_H-M   'P 1'
#
loop_
_entity.id
_entity.type
_entity.pdbx_description
1 polymer ?
#
loop_
_entity_poly.entity_id
_entity_poly.type
_entity_poly.pdbx_seq_one_letter_code
_entity_poly.pdbx_strand_id
1 'polypeptide(L)'
;MPPKHPLESAMIASASPNADQTETTLALHQLQPGASARIHSLEGDAASRRRLQEMGLVPGAPIRLIGRAPWRDPSEYDLGAYRLSLRRAQAQLVRVAAMDPLGGMAWAGSSNDPSQAVSSSQQEPAQAAASSRCIALVGNPNAGKSSLFNAMTGLRQRVGNYPGVTVDRHEGRCTLPGGVQARIIDLPGTYSLHAQSPDEAVTTQILQQGLPENQRKMDLLCAVVDAENLGRNLLLLTQVLELGKPVVVALTMGDLASRAGRTVDIAALTEFLGVPVIPINATSGAGVMALGKALATTTAIPHTCPWRAEGVAAGSDADIAARYAWIRGVVERVQSSPNAAHQGRRGIDRLLLHPVLGLMTFFAVMWALFATVFVVADPIMGAFESGGEALTAWLGSALPEGAVHDLWHEGIAPGVGGVLVFLPQIAFLLLMVALLEHSGYLARGSYLLDRPLSAVGLHGRSFVPLLTSHACAIPGIMAARGIEHPRDRLVTMLVAPFMACAARLPVYLLLVGLLFSGYPGWVQGSILFALYAFGIVAAALTALVIRGGILRGGGSGFLIELPSYRTPHWASVVRAAWDGCLHFVKKAGTIILAFSIILWAGLTYPKMDSAQEAAILQQHGISSEQWALASEDLEAADESVHDAAHALQAAAIEHSVVGRFGQAIEPLIAPLGYDWKIGVGLVGAFAAREVFVSTMGIVYGVGAEVEDEPEPLLARMAAEQAPDGSPRYGLLLGISLLVWFAIAMQCISTVAVMVRETKGWRWPMAQLIGMNSLAYVLCLAIWQIGSRL
;
A
#
# COMPACT_ATOMS: atom_id res chain seq x y z
N MET A 1 -13.58 29.56 -52.79
CA MET A 1 -13.29 30.97 -52.45
C MET A 1 -13.40 31.13 -50.95
N PRO A 2 -12.31 31.45 -50.24
CA PRO A 2 -12.32 31.60 -48.78
C PRO A 2 -12.59 33.06 -48.37
N PRO A 3 -13.07 33.33 -47.14
CA PRO A 3 -12.83 34.60 -46.46
C PRO A 3 -11.90 34.38 -45.25
N LYS A 4 -10.70 34.97 -45.28
CA LYS A 4 -10.32 36.27 -44.68
C LYS A 4 -10.07 36.21 -43.17
N HIS A 5 -8.78 36.12 -42.83
CA HIS A 5 -8.18 36.61 -41.58
C HIS A 5 -8.54 38.07 -41.29
N PRO A 6 -8.44 38.48 -40.02
CA PRO A 6 -7.78 39.75 -39.69
C PRO A 6 -6.52 39.50 -38.84
N LEU A 7 -5.42 40.05 -39.36
CA LEU A 7 -4.22 40.40 -38.60
C LEU A 7 -4.48 41.80 -38.02
N GLU A 8 -4.41 41.96 -36.70
CA GLU A 8 -4.16 43.26 -36.08
C GLU A 8 -2.74 43.29 -35.55
N SER A 9 -1.91 44.00 -36.30
CA SER A 9 -0.58 44.46 -35.94
C SER A 9 -0.70 45.69 -35.05
N ALA A 10 -0.18 45.61 -33.82
CA ALA A 10 0.17 46.79 -33.03
C ALA A 10 1.69 46.99 -33.11
N MET A 11 2.08 48.06 -33.81
CA MET A 11 3.44 48.58 -33.91
C MET A 11 3.95 48.98 -32.52
N ILE A 12 5.15 48.52 -32.14
CA ILE A 12 5.92 49.14 -31.07
C ILE A 12 7.00 50.00 -31.73
N ALA A 13 6.92 51.30 -31.47
CA ALA A 13 7.85 52.32 -31.90
C ALA A 13 9.22 52.13 -31.24
N SER A 14 10.26 52.43 -32.01
CA SER A 14 11.65 52.51 -31.60
C SER A 14 11.89 53.56 -30.51
N ALA A 15 12.43 53.15 -29.37
CA ALA A 15 13.07 54.02 -28.39
C ALA A 15 14.44 53.44 -28.00
N SER A 16 15.42 54.33 -27.82
CA SER A 16 16.85 54.06 -27.60
C SER A 16 17.19 53.23 -26.33
N PRO A 17 18.40 52.67 -26.24
CA PRO A 17 18.79 51.70 -25.23
C PRO A 17 19.34 52.39 -23.98
N ASN A 18 18.62 52.31 -22.86
CA ASN A 18 19.17 52.25 -21.49
C ASN A 18 18.03 52.35 -20.46
N ALA A 19 17.62 51.21 -19.92
CA ALA A 19 17.11 51.03 -18.55
C ALA A 19 16.73 49.56 -18.38
N ASP A 20 17.46 48.88 -17.50
CA ASP A 20 17.03 47.74 -16.66
C ASP A 20 15.77 46.98 -17.15
N GLN A 21 15.94 46.06 -18.11
CA GLN A 21 14.89 45.10 -18.44
C GLN A 21 14.86 44.04 -17.34
N THR A 22 14.10 44.29 -16.28
CA THR A 22 13.59 43.21 -15.43
C THR A 22 12.79 42.28 -16.33
N GLU A 23 13.37 41.13 -16.72
CA GLU A 23 12.63 40.04 -17.35
C GLU A 23 11.37 39.79 -16.51
N THR A 24 10.20 39.98 -17.09
CA THR A 24 8.92 39.69 -16.43
C THR A 24 8.86 38.19 -16.11
N THR A 25 9.22 37.84 -14.87
CA THR A 25 9.16 36.47 -14.39
C THR A 25 7.74 36.13 -13.91
N LEU A 26 7.30 34.91 -14.22
CA LEU A 26 6.02 34.36 -13.80
C LEU A 26 6.27 33.21 -12.83
N ALA A 27 5.32 32.91 -11.93
CA ALA A 27 5.40 31.69 -11.14
C ALA A 27 5.11 30.48 -12.04
N LEU A 28 5.80 29.35 -11.84
CA LEU A 28 5.70 28.16 -12.69
C LEU A 28 4.26 27.60 -12.77
N HIS A 29 3.45 27.77 -11.72
CA HIS A 29 2.04 27.37 -11.76
C HIS A 29 1.16 28.21 -12.71
N GLN A 30 1.65 29.39 -13.14
CA GLN A 30 0.94 30.30 -14.04
C GLN A 30 1.16 29.94 -15.52
N LEU A 31 2.13 29.08 -15.82
CA LEU A 31 2.41 28.62 -17.18
C LEU A 31 1.19 27.96 -17.82
N GLN A 32 0.87 28.24 -19.08
CA GLN A 32 -0.25 27.59 -19.77
C GLN A 32 0.15 26.20 -20.30
N PRO A 33 -0.78 25.22 -20.35
CA PRO A 33 -0.48 23.90 -20.89
C PRO A 33 0.07 23.99 -22.33
N GLY A 34 1.16 23.29 -22.59
CA GLY A 34 1.87 23.31 -23.87
C GLY A 34 2.97 24.37 -23.97
N ALA A 35 2.95 25.42 -23.13
CA ALA A 35 3.95 26.49 -23.14
C ALA A 35 5.29 26.02 -22.54
N SER A 36 6.38 26.57 -23.07
CA SER A 36 7.75 26.31 -22.61
C SER A 36 8.36 27.59 -22.05
N ALA A 37 9.16 27.45 -20.99
CA ALA A 37 9.82 28.55 -20.30
C ALA A 37 11.19 28.11 -19.79
N ARG A 38 11.97 29.05 -19.26
CA ARG A 38 13.26 28.79 -18.63
C ARG A 38 13.18 29.14 -17.15
N ILE A 39 13.72 28.30 -16.28
CA ILE A 39 13.71 28.55 -14.84
C ILE A 39 14.61 29.75 -14.55
N HIS A 40 14.09 30.77 -13.89
CA HIS A 40 14.82 31.97 -13.53
C HIS A 40 15.40 31.86 -12.11
N SER A 41 14.54 31.61 -11.12
CA SER A 41 14.95 31.53 -9.71
C SER A 41 14.04 30.59 -8.90
N LEU A 42 14.53 30.20 -7.71
CA LEU A 42 13.78 29.43 -6.73
C LEU A 42 13.63 30.24 -5.43
N GLU A 43 12.42 30.28 -4.90
CA GLU A 43 12.04 30.95 -3.65
C GLU A 43 11.79 29.90 -2.56
N GLY A 44 11.71 30.35 -1.30
CA GLY A 44 11.47 29.48 -0.14
C GLY A 44 12.70 29.23 0.74
N ASP A 45 12.53 28.38 1.76
CA ASP A 45 13.60 28.03 2.69
C ASP A 45 14.70 27.21 2.01
N ALA A 46 15.89 27.17 2.62
CA ALA A 46 17.06 26.50 2.04
C ALA A 46 16.80 25.00 1.73
N ALA A 47 16.01 24.33 2.58
CA ALA A 47 15.61 22.95 2.37
C ALA A 47 14.70 22.77 1.14
N SER A 48 13.68 23.60 0.97
CA SER A 48 12.80 23.51 -0.21
C SER A 48 13.50 23.90 -1.50
N ARG A 49 14.35 24.94 -1.49
CA ARG A 49 15.11 25.35 -2.68
C ARG A 49 16.05 24.24 -3.14
N ARG A 50 16.85 23.69 -2.22
CA ARG A 50 17.77 22.60 -2.52
C ARG A 50 17.04 21.36 -3.05
N ARG A 51 15.88 21.03 -2.45
CA ARG A 51 15.00 19.96 -2.93
C ARG A 51 14.54 20.19 -4.37
N LEU A 52 14.05 21.39 -4.71
CA LEU A 52 13.62 21.70 -6.08
C LEU A 52 14.80 21.60 -7.06
N GLN A 53 16.00 22.04 -6.67
CA GLN A 53 17.21 21.88 -7.49
C GLN A 53 17.58 20.40 -7.70
N GLU A 54 17.51 19.56 -6.66
CA GLU A 54 17.67 18.09 -6.75
C GLU A 54 16.56 17.40 -7.57
N MET A 55 15.49 18.11 -7.88
CA MET A 55 14.45 17.68 -8.81
C MET A 55 14.67 18.27 -10.21
N GLY A 56 15.88 18.77 -10.51
CA GLY A 56 16.27 19.32 -11.81
C GLY A 56 15.75 20.73 -12.09
N LEU A 57 15.06 21.37 -11.14
CA LEU A 57 14.56 22.74 -11.28
C LEU A 57 15.67 23.75 -10.98
N VAL A 58 16.70 23.79 -11.82
CA VAL A 58 17.84 24.70 -11.66
C VAL A 58 17.69 25.94 -12.54
N PRO A 59 18.12 27.14 -12.10
CA PRO A 59 18.16 28.32 -12.95
C PRO A 59 18.80 28.04 -14.32
N GLY A 60 18.19 28.54 -15.39
CA GLY A 60 18.57 28.31 -16.78
C GLY A 60 18.03 27.02 -17.40
N ALA A 61 17.43 26.09 -16.63
CA ALA A 61 16.87 24.86 -17.20
C ALA A 61 15.59 25.14 -18.02
N PRO A 62 15.42 24.53 -19.20
CA PRO A 62 14.16 24.57 -19.93
C PRO A 62 13.10 23.72 -19.20
N ILE A 63 11.87 24.22 -19.18
CA ILE A 63 10.72 23.54 -18.59
C ILE A 63 9.47 23.76 -19.44
N ARG A 64 8.66 22.72 -19.65
CA ARG A 64 7.40 22.80 -20.40
C ARG A 64 6.26 22.23 -19.58
N LEU A 65 5.12 22.91 -19.49
CA LEU A 65 3.93 22.36 -18.85
C LEU A 65 3.23 21.40 -19.82
N ILE A 66 3.10 20.13 -19.46
CA ILE A 66 2.40 19.11 -20.24
C ILE A 66 0.89 19.21 -20.01
N GLY A 67 0.48 19.18 -18.74
CA GLY A 67 -0.92 19.09 -18.36
C GLY A 67 -1.13 19.32 -16.87
N ARG A 68 -2.40 19.38 -16.46
CA ARG A 68 -2.80 19.55 -15.06
C ARG A 68 -3.84 18.51 -14.69
N ALA A 69 -3.81 18.04 -13.45
CA ALA A 69 -4.79 17.11 -12.92
C ALA A 69 -6.20 17.73 -12.95
N PRO A 70 -7.30 16.94 -12.80
CA PRO A 70 -8.68 17.42 -12.90
C PRO A 70 -9.00 18.73 -12.20
N TRP A 71 -8.36 18.92 -11.06
CA TRP A 71 -8.60 20.03 -10.17
C TRP A 71 -7.52 21.12 -10.27
N ARG A 72 -6.66 21.09 -11.30
CA ARG A 72 -5.50 21.98 -11.52
C ARG A 72 -4.32 21.79 -10.55
N ASP A 73 -4.27 20.65 -9.85
CA ASP A 73 -3.17 20.30 -8.93
C ASP A 73 -3.17 18.77 -8.71
N PRO A 74 -2.02 18.07 -8.86
CA PRO A 74 -0.70 18.53 -9.32
C PRO A 74 -0.62 18.87 -10.82
N SER A 75 0.45 19.57 -11.22
CA SER A 75 0.77 19.91 -12.62
C SER A 75 1.99 19.13 -13.10
N GLU A 76 1.96 18.66 -14.35
CA GLU A 76 3.02 17.82 -14.95
C GLU A 76 3.93 18.66 -15.86
N TYR A 77 5.22 18.65 -15.57
CA TYR A 77 6.24 19.40 -16.30
C TYR A 77 7.24 18.48 -16.99
N ASP A 78 7.69 18.86 -18.17
CA ASP A 78 8.78 18.23 -18.91
C ASP A 78 10.05 19.05 -18.75
N LEU A 79 11.11 18.44 -18.23
CA LEU A 79 12.44 19.04 -18.05
C LEU A 79 13.43 18.63 -19.16
N GLY A 80 12.94 18.02 -20.24
CA GLY A 80 13.74 17.46 -21.34
C GLY A 80 14.31 16.08 -20.99
N ALA A 81 14.93 15.94 -19.81
CA ALA A 81 15.52 14.67 -19.37
C ALA A 81 14.48 13.68 -18.79
N TYR A 82 13.43 14.19 -18.14
CA TYR A 82 12.35 13.40 -17.54
C TYR A 82 11.12 14.27 -17.24
N ARG A 83 10.01 13.63 -16.85
CA ARG A 83 8.77 14.29 -16.45
C ARG A 83 8.63 14.39 -14.94
N LEU A 84 8.11 15.52 -14.48
CA LEU A 84 8.01 15.87 -13.08
C LEU A 84 6.60 16.35 -12.75
N SER A 85 5.89 15.66 -11.86
CA SER A 85 4.65 16.19 -11.28
C SER A 85 4.98 17.02 -10.04
N LEU A 86 4.51 18.27 -10.00
CA LEU A 86 4.66 19.18 -8.85
C LEU A 86 3.30 19.65 -8.35
N ARG A 87 3.16 19.74 -7.04
CA ARG A 87 2.03 20.44 -6.42
C ARG A 87 2.12 21.94 -6.67
N ARG A 88 0.96 22.62 -6.69
CA ARG A 88 0.87 24.07 -6.86
C ARG A 88 1.67 24.83 -5.79
N ALA A 89 1.64 24.36 -4.54
CA ALA A 89 2.42 24.95 -3.45
C ALA A 89 3.94 24.94 -3.74
N GLN A 90 4.45 23.92 -4.42
CA GLN A 90 5.86 23.84 -4.82
C GLN A 90 6.13 24.63 -6.10
N ALA A 91 5.23 24.56 -7.08
CA ALA A 91 5.34 25.32 -8.33
C ALA A 91 5.23 26.85 -8.10
N GLN A 92 4.65 27.29 -6.99
CA GLN A 92 4.67 28.70 -6.56
C GLN A 92 6.07 29.20 -6.17
N LEU A 93 6.95 28.28 -5.75
CA LEU A 93 8.31 28.60 -5.35
C LEU A 93 9.27 28.69 -6.55
N VAL A 94 8.81 28.40 -7.77
CA VAL A 94 9.66 28.41 -8.98
C VAL A 94 9.26 29.59 -9.85
N ARG A 95 10.21 30.49 -10.15
CA ARG A 95 10.03 31.58 -11.11
C ARG A 95 10.56 31.16 -12.47
N VAL A 96 9.83 31.51 -13.52
CA VAL A 96 10.17 31.20 -14.91
C VAL A 96 10.08 32.43 -15.80
N ALA A 97 10.96 32.50 -16.79
CA ALA A 97 10.96 33.50 -17.86
C ALA A 97 10.59 32.84 -19.19
N ALA A 98 9.97 33.59 -20.11
CA ALA A 98 9.59 33.08 -21.42
C ALA A 98 10.84 32.63 -22.21
N MET A 99 10.73 31.52 -22.96
CA MET A 99 11.79 31.14 -23.90
C MET A 99 11.63 31.93 -25.19
N ASP A 100 12.65 32.70 -25.56
CA ASP A 100 12.74 33.31 -26.89
C ASP A 100 12.88 32.22 -27.97
N PRO A 101 12.21 32.30 -29.13
CA PRO A 101 12.20 31.22 -30.13
C PRO A 101 13.54 30.96 -30.83
N LEU A 102 14.57 31.76 -30.58
CA LEU A 102 15.85 31.74 -31.30
C LEU A 102 17.01 31.85 -30.32
N GLY A 103 17.59 30.72 -29.92
CA GLY A 103 18.72 30.73 -28.99
C GLY A 103 19.32 29.36 -28.74
N GLY A 104 19.67 28.63 -29.80
CA GLY A 104 20.61 27.52 -29.70
C GLY A 104 22.01 28.08 -29.44
N MET A 105 22.55 27.90 -28.24
CA MET A 105 23.93 28.28 -27.95
C MET A 105 24.88 27.21 -28.45
N ALA A 106 25.77 27.63 -29.35
CA ALA A 106 26.94 26.88 -29.78
C ALA A 106 27.92 26.73 -28.60
N TRP A 107 28.40 25.50 -28.39
CA TRP A 107 29.53 25.21 -27.52
C TRP A 107 30.83 25.63 -28.23
N ALA A 108 31.62 26.50 -27.61
CA ALA A 108 32.99 26.77 -28.03
C ALA A 108 33.88 25.60 -27.58
N GLY A 109 34.37 24.82 -28.53
CA GLY A 109 35.30 23.72 -28.30
C GLY A 109 36.68 24.25 -27.92
N SER A 110 37.16 23.90 -26.73
CA SER A 110 38.59 23.95 -26.39
C SER A 110 39.19 22.60 -26.79
N SER A 111 39.85 22.57 -27.94
CA SER A 111 40.72 21.46 -28.35
C SER A 111 41.98 21.47 -27.49
N ASN A 112 42.11 20.51 -26.57
CA ASN A 112 43.42 20.09 -26.08
C ASN A 112 43.55 18.59 -26.36
N ASP A 113 44.38 18.30 -27.35
CA ASP A 113 44.93 16.99 -27.66
C ASP A 113 46.08 16.70 -26.68
N PRO A 114 46.10 15.52 -26.04
CA PRO A 114 47.37 14.94 -25.62
C PRO A 114 47.50 13.52 -26.18
N SER A 115 47.83 13.44 -27.46
CA SER A 115 48.46 12.28 -28.07
C SER A 115 49.94 12.22 -27.68
N GLN A 116 50.26 11.62 -26.53
CA GLN A 116 51.56 10.97 -26.34
C GLN A 116 51.43 9.66 -25.56
N ALA A 117 52.05 8.64 -26.15
CA ALA A 117 51.88 7.25 -25.82
C ALA A 117 53.09 6.67 -25.07
N VAL A 118 52.82 5.57 -24.38
CA VAL A 118 53.71 4.46 -23.99
C VAL A 118 54.65 4.65 -22.78
N SER A 119 54.36 3.91 -21.70
CA SER A 119 55.25 2.81 -21.27
C SER A 119 54.49 1.78 -20.45
N SER A 120 54.40 0.57 -21.00
CA SER A 120 53.96 -0.65 -20.34
C SER A 120 54.97 -1.09 -19.27
N SER A 121 54.51 -1.27 -18.04
CA SER A 121 55.14 -2.21 -17.11
C SER A 121 54.11 -3.27 -16.75
N GLN A 122 54.35 -4.48 -17.26
CA GLN A 122 53.69 -5.69 -16.81
C GLN A 122 54.18 -5.98 -15.39
N GLN A 123 53.26 -5.94 -14.42
CA GLN A 123 53.44 -6.61 -13.15
C GLN A 123 52.37 -7.70 -13.04
N GLU A 124 52.86 -8.94 -12.94
CA GLU A 124 52.09 -10.15 -12.76
C GLU A 124 51.18 -10.04 -11.52
N PRO A 125 49.94 -10.57 -11.55
CA PRO A 125 49.13 -10.65 -10.35
C PRO A 125 49.68 -11.75 -9.44
N ALA A 126 50.27 -11.32 -8.32
CA ALA A 126 50.50 -12.18 -7.16
C ALA A 126 49.17 -12.85 -6.74
N GLN A 127 49.24 -14.16 -6.53
CA GLN A 127 48.16 -15.02 -6.09
C GLN A 127 47.47 -14.45 -4.84
N ALA A 128 46.24 -13.93 -5.01
CA ALA A 128 45.42 -13.48 -3.89
C ALA A 128 44.53 -14.62 -3.42
N ALA A 129 44.72 -15.01 -2.16
CA ALA A 129 43.85 -15.87 -1.38
C ALA A 129 42.36 -15.48 -1.53
N ALA A 130 41.48 -16.48 -1.43
CA ALA A 130 40.02 -16.36 -1.55
C ALA A 130 39.45 -15.24 -0.65
N SER A 131 39.39 -14.02 -1.19
CA SER A 131 38.90 -12.84 -0.48
C SER A 131 37.42 -12.68 -0.77
N SER A 132 36.58 -12.79 0.26
CA SER A 132 35.16 -12.49 0.13
C SER A 132 34.95 -10.99 -0.07
N ARG A 133 34.16 -10.55 -1.07
CA ARG A 133 33.83 -9.14 -1.32
C ARG A 133 32.52 -8.72 -0.67
N CYS A 134 32.44 -7.51 -0.13
CA CYS A 134 31.21 -6.88 0.35
C CYS A 134 30.76 -5.79 -0.64
N ILE A 135 29.63 -6.01 -1.30
CA ILE A 135 29.09 -5.16 -2.36
C ILE A 135 27.76 -4.57 -1.90
N ALA A 136 27.58 -3.25 -2.05
CA ALA A 136 26.27 -2.63 -1.83
C ALA A 136 25.62 -2.22 -3.15
N LEU A 137 24.34 -2.58 -3.31
CA LEU A 137 23.51 -2.12 -4.40
C LEU A 137 22.92 -0.75 -4.04
N VAL A 138 23.15 0.25 -4.87
CA VAL A 138 22.63 1.61 -4.72
C VAL A 138 21.91 2.03 -6.01
N GLY A 139 20.80 2.75 -5.92
CA GLY A 139 20.05 3.18 -7.09
C GLY A 139 18.74 3.86 -6.73
N ASN A 140 18.12 4.49 -7.72
CA ASN A 140 16.80 5.11 -7.56
C ASN A 140 15.73 4.06 -7.27
N PRO A 141 14.63 4.43 -6.58
CA PRO A 141 13.45 3.59 -6.51
C PRO A 141 12.98 3.16 -7.92
N ASN A 142 12.59 1.90 -8.06
CA ASN A 142 12.13 1.30 -9.33
C ASN A 142 13.18 1.16 -10.46
N ALA A 143 14.46 1.45 -10.21
CA ALA A 143 15.53 1.24 -11.20
C ALA A 143 15.85 -0.25 -11.48
N GLY A 144 15.12 -1.20 -10.88
CA GLY A 144 15.35 -2.65 -11.06
C GLY A 144 16.34 -3.27 -10.06
N LYS A 145 16.68 -2.55 -8.99
CA LYS A 145 17.63 -2.98 -7.95
C LYS A 145 17.25 -4.31 -7.29
N SER A 146 15.99 -4.46 -6.84
CA SER A 146 15.51 -5.70 -6.22
C SER A 146 15.46 -6.87 -7.21
N SER A 147 15.15 -6.61 -8.49
CA SER A 147 15.21 -7.64 -9.53
C SER A 147 16.65 -8.12 -9.74
N LEU A 148 17.62 -7.21 -9.77
CA LEU A 148 19.04 -7.55 -9.87
C LEU A 148 19.53 -8.31 -8.63
N PHE A 149 19.16 -7.85 -7.43
CA PHE A 149 19.48 -8.54 -6.18
C PHE A 149 19.03 -10.00 -6.24
N ASN A 150 17.77 -10.23 -6.57
CA ASN A 150 17.20 -11.59 -6.68
C ASN A 150 17.89 -12.42 -7.76
N ALA A 151 18.21 -11.84 -8.92
CA ALA A 151 18.92 -12.53 -9.99
C ALA A 151 20.34 -12.96 -9.58
N MET A 152 21.01 -12.21 -8.69
CA MET A 152 22.36 -12.52 -8.22
C MET A 152 22.38 -13.47 -7.01
N THR A 153 21.46 -13.32 -6.05
CA THR A 153 21.50 -14.05 -4.78
C THR A 153 20.61 -15.30 -4.76
N GLY A 154 19.62 -15.39 -5.65
CA GLY A 154 18.61 -16.45 -5.64
C GLY A 154 17.91 -16.55 -4.28
N LEU A 155 17.69 -17.78 -3.80
CA LEU A 155 17.01 -18.06 -2.51
C LEU A 155 17.87 -17.82 -1.25
N ARG A 156 19.16 -17.48 -1.39
CA ARG A 156 20.10 -17.38 -0.26
C ARG A 156 20.13 -15.97 0.35
N GLN A 157 18.96 -15.48 0.74
CA GLN A 157 18.79 -14.15 1.34
C GLN A 157 18.43 -14.23 2.83
N ARG A 158 18.91 -13.27 3.62
CA ARG A 158 18.47 -13.00 5.00
C ARG A 158 17.83 -11.62 5.03
N VAL A 159 16.65 -11.55 5.63
CA VAL A 159 15.94 -10.29 5.88
C VAL A 159 16.09 -9.96 7.36
N GLY A 160 16.66 -8.80 7.66
CA GLY A 160 16.82 -8.26 9.01
C GLY A 160 16.41 -6.80 9.08
N ASN A 161 16.77 -6.10 10.16
CA ASN A 161 16.59 -4.65 10.29
C ASN A 161 17.95 -3.98 10.49
N TYR A 162 18.06 -2.71 10.09
CA TYR A 162 19.19 -1.87 10.49
C TYR A 162 19.06 -1.47 11.97
N PRO A 163 20.18 -1.36 12.73
CA PRO A 163 20.13 -1.01 14.15
C PRO A 163 19.42 0.33 14.39
N GLY A 164 18.46 0.36 15.32
CA GLY A 164 17.80 1.59 15.76
C GLY A 164 16.75 2.18 14.80
N VAL A 165 16.47 1.53 13.66
CA VAL A 165 15.52 2.04 12.65
C VAL A 165 14.64 0.92 12.09
N THR A 166 13.43 1.27 11.65
CA THR A 166 12.43 0.33 11.15
C THR A 166 12.64 -0.08 9.69
N VAL A 167 13.83 0.11 9.12
CA VAL A 167 14.12 -0.11 7.71
C VAL A 167 14.58 -1.56 7.49
N ASP A 168 13.92 -2.26 6.58
CA ASP A 168 14.23 -3.65 6.25
C ASP A 168 15.60 -3.74 5.55
N ARG A 169 16.41 -4.70 5.97
CA ARG A 169 17.76 -4.96 5.46
C ARG A 169 17.76 -6.30 4.73
N HIS A 170 17.97 -6.26 3.42
CA HIS A 170 18.13 -7.47 2.60
C HIS A 170 19.61 -7.73 2.33
N GLU A 171 20.08 -8.91 2.72
CA GLU A 171 21.43 -9.36 2.43
C GLU A 171 21.42 -10.75 1.82
N GLY A 172 22.26 -10.96 0.80
CA GLY A 172 22.42 -12.26 0.17
C GLY A 172 23.89 -12.62 -0.02
N ARG A 173 24.16 -13.91 -0.18
CA ARG A 173 25.49 -14.41 -0.53
C ARG A 173 25.44 -15.06 -1.90
N CYS A 174 26.40 -14.73 -2.75
CA CYS A 174 26.57 -15.34 -4.07
C CYS A 174 28.04 -15.62 -4.34
N THR A 175 28.30 -16.50 -5.31
CA THR A 175 29.64 -16.72 -5.84
C THR A 175 29.75 -15.99 -7.17
N LEU A 176 30.66 -15.02 -7.26
CA LEU A 176 30.95 -14.30 -8.50
C LEU A 176 31.84 -15.17 -9.43
N PRO A 177 31.83 -14.88 -10.75
CA PRO A 177 32.76 -15.49 -11.69
C PRO A 177 34.22 -15.40 -11.19
N GLY A 178 34.96 -16.50 -11.30
CA GLY A 178 36.32 -16.62 -10.74
C GLY A 178 36.37 -17.15 -9.30
N GLY A 179 35.25 -17.65 -8.74
CA GLY A 179 35.21 -18.30 -7.43
C GLY A 179 35.20 -17.33 -6.24
N VAL A 180 35.07 -16.03 -6.49
CA VAL A 180 35.05 -14.99 -5.47
C VAL A 180 33.73 -15.02 -4.71
N GLN A 181 33.77 -15.28 -3.41
CA GLN A 181 32.59 -15.20 -2.56
C GLN A 181 32.17 -13.73 -2.39
N ALA A 182 30.90 -13.41 -2.55
CA ALA A 182 30.39 -12.05 -2.38
C ALA A 182 29.20 -12.00 -1.43
N ARG A 183 29.21 -11.00 -0.55
CA ARG A 183 28.06 -10.56 0.24
C ARG A 183 27.47 -9.34 -0.45
N ILE A 184 26.22 -9.44 -0.89
CA ILE A 184 25.47 -8.36 -1.50
C ILE A 184 24.52 -7.79 -0.47
N ILE A 185 24.58 -6.47 -0.26
CA ILE A 185 23.69 -5.71 0.60
C ILE A 185 22.81 -4.86 -0.29
N ASP A 186 21.48 -5.05 -0.19
CA ASP A 186 20.53 -4.19 -0.89
C ASP A 186 20.25 -2.95 -0.05
N LEU A 187 20.73 -1.78 -0.48
CA LEU A 187 20.40 -0.53 0.19
C LEU A 187 19.00 -0.07 -0.22
N PRO A 188 18.22 0.56 0.67
CA PRO A 188 16.98 1.22 0.28
C PRO A 188 17.20 2.18 -0.90
N GLY A 189 16.22 2.23 -1.81
CA GLY A 189 16.30 3.13 -2.95
C GLY A 189 16.29 4.58 -2.49
N THR A 190 17.13 5.42 -3.10
CA THR A 190 17.22 6.86 -2.77
C THR A 190 17.35 7.66 -4.05
N TYR A 191 16.86 8.91 -4.08
CA TYR A 191 17.05 9.80 -5.23
C TYR A 191 18.30 10.69 -5.10
N SER A 192 18.76 10.93 -3.88
CA SER A 192 19.99 11.68 -3.59
C SER A 192 20.66 11.18 -2.30
N LEU A 193 21.88 11.63 -2.00
CA LEU A 193 22.54 11.44 -0.69
C LEU A 193 22.07 12.46 0.36
N HIS A 194 20.92 13.09 0.14
CA HIS A 194 20.24 13.97 1.10
C HIS A 194 18.91 13.34 1.47
N ALA A 195 18.91 12.63 2.59
CA ALA A 195 17.76 11.84 3.01
C ALA A 195 16.53 12.69 3.36
N GLN A 196 15.38 12.32 2.77
CA GLN A 196 14.07 12.87 3.09
C GLN A 196 13.15 11.86 3.79
N SER A 197 13.52 10.57 3.71
CA SER A 197 12.85 9.49 4.43
C SER A 197 13.82 8.74 5.35
N PRO A 198 13.32 8.00 6.37
CA PRO A 198 14.16 7.13 7.19
C PRO A 198 14.92 6.09 6.37
N ASP A 199 14.29 5.58 5.31
CA ASP A 199 14.87 4.61 4.39
C ASP A 199 16.08 5.21 3.64
N GLU A 200 15.93 6.43 3.12
CA GLU A 200 17.03 7.17 2.48
C GLU A 200 18.11 7.58 3.49
N ALA A 201 17.74 7.86 4.75
CA ALA A 201 18.67 8.21 5.82
C ALA A 201 19.62 7.06 6.12
N VAL A 202 19.11 5.83 6.13
CA VAL A 202 19.92 4.62 6.26
C VAL A 202 20.90 4.47 5.10
N THR A 203 20.43 4.61 3.85
CA THR A 203 21.30 4.54 2.66
C THR A 203 22.39 5.59 2.73
N THR A 204 22.04 6.84 3.03
CA THR A 204 22.98 7.97 3.15
C THR A 204 24.01 7.71 4.26
N GLN A 205 23.55 7.26 5.42
CA GLN A 205 24.40 6.96 6.57
C GLN A 205 25.39 5.84 6.23
N ILE A 206 24.95 4.73 5.64
CA ILE A 206 25.82 3.60 5.27
C ILE A 206 26.84 4.00 4.21
N LEU A 207 26.43 4.81 3.23
CA LEU A 207 27.32 5.25 2.17
C LEU A 207 28.40 6.22 2.67
N GLN A 208 28.04 7.15 3.57
CA GLN A 208 28.95 8.17 4.13
C GLN A 208 29.79 7.64 5.31
N GLN A 209 29.17 7.00 6.29
CA GLN A 209 29.81 6.56 7.54
C GLN A 209 30.33 5.12 7.48
N GLY A 210 29.87 4.33 6.50
CA GLY A 210 30.19 2.91 6.38
C GLY A 210 29.22 2.01 7.15
N LEU A 211 29.46 0.70 7.05
CA LEU A 211 28.72 -0.29 7.83
C LEU A 211 29.16 -0.23 9.31
N PRO A 212 28.29 -0.62 10.26
CA PRO A 212 28.63 -0.67 11.69
C PRO A 212 29.94 -1.43 11.96
N GLU A 213 30.69 -1.04 12.99
CA GLU A 213 32.05 -1.56 13.30
C GLU A 213 32.15 -3.09 13.39
N ASN A 214 31.06 -3.76 13.76
CA ASN A 214 30.97 -5.22 13.84
C ASN A 214 30.84 -5.92 12.47
N GLN A 215 30.93 -5.18 11.37
CA GLN A 215 30.76 -5.71 10.02
C GLN A 215 31.97 -5.40 9.14
N ARG A 216 32.22 -6.30 8.20
CA ARG A 216 33.22 -6.10 7.16
C ARG A 216 32.94 -4.81 6.39
N LYS A 217 33.98 -4.01 6.16
CA LYS A 217 33.92 -2.79 5.35
C LYS A 217 33.40 -3.10 3.95
N MET A 218 32.73 -2.12 3.37
CA MET A 218 32.19 -2.18 2.02
C MET A 218 33.33 -1.99 1.03
N ASP A 219 33.51 -2.97 0.14
CA ASP A 219 34.64 -3.03 -0.79
C ASP A 219 34.31 -2.33 -2.12
N LEU A 220 33.03 -2.38 -2.54
CA LEU A 220 32.60 -1.89 -3.86
C LEU A 220 31.11 -1.51 -3.86
N LEU A 221 30.76 -0.52 -4.69
CA LEU A 221 29.39 -0.08 -4.94
C LEU A 221 28.92 -0.54 -6.32
N CYS A 222 27.72 -1.12 -6.40
CA CYS A 222 27.06 -1.40 -7.67
C CYS A 222 25.88 -0.42 -7.83
N ALA A 223 26.05 0.55 -8.73
CA ALA A 223 25.04 1.56 -9.01
C ALA A 223 24.07 1.06 -10.08
N VAL A 224 22.81 0.87 -9.72
CA VAL A 224 21.74 0.41 -10.62
C VAL A 224 21.07 1.63 -11.24
N VAL A 225 21.18 1.75 -12.56
CA VAL A 225 20.76 2.93 -13.34
C VAL A 225 19.73 2.52 -14.39
N ASP A 226 18.56 3.15 -14.37
CA ASP A 226 17.50 2.96 -15.38
C ASP A 226 17.83 3.71 -16.69
N ALA A 227 17.98 2.96 -17.80
CA ALA A 227 18.23 3.51 -19.13
C ALA A 227 17.07 4.35 -19.68
N GLU A 228 15.82 4.12 -19.26
CA GLU A 228 14.66 4.91 -19.71
C GLU A 228 14.73 6.34 -19.15
N ASN A 229 15.20 6.50 -17.90
CA ASN A 229 15.24 7.76 -17.15
C ASN A 229 16.68 8.12 -16.72
N LEU A 230 17.61 8.11 -17.68
CA LEU A 230 19.04 8.23 -17.43
C LEU A 230 19.40 9.50 -16.64
N GLY A 231 18.90 10.67 -17.04
CA GLY A 231 19.23 11.95 -16.40
C GLY A 231 18.90 12.02 -14.90
N ARG A 232 17.79 11.41 -14.48
CA ARG A 232 17.39 11.33 -13.05
C ARG A 232 18.33 10.43 -12.25
N ASN A 233 18.73 9.30 -12.82
CA ASN A 233 19.61 8.34 -12.16
C ASN A 233 21.07 8.84 -12.09
N LEU A 234 21.50 9.65 -13.06
CA LEU A 234 22.83 10.25 -13.06
C LEU A 234 23.04 11.23 -11.89
N LEU A 235 21.99 11.85 -11.34
CA LEU A 235 22.14 12.68 -10.14
C LEU A 235 22.67 11.87 -8.95
N LEU A 236 22.02 10.74 -8.64
CA LEU A 236 22.49 9.88 -7.56
C LEU A 236 23.87 9.29 -7.87
N LEU A 237 24.07 8.85 -9.11
CA LEU A 237 25.34 8.25 -9.52
C LEU A 237 26.51 9.22 -9.31
N THR A 238 26.37 10.48 -9.73
CA THR A 238 27.43 11.50 -9.55
C THR A 238 27.77 11.73 -8.08
N GLN A 239 26.77 11.72 -7.17
CA GLN A 239 27.01 11.77 -5.72
C GLN A 239 27.67 10.51 -5.17
N VAL A 240 27.34 9.34 -5.73
CA VAL A 240 27.98 8.06 -5.35
C VAL A 240 29.44 8.02 -5.78
N LEU A 241 29.76 8.54 -6.98
CA LEU A 241 31.13 8.64 -7.48
C LEU A 241 31.99 9.56 -6.59
N GLU A 242 31.40 10.61 -6.00
CA GLU A 242 32.08 11.53 -5.07
C GLU A 242 32.55 10.87 -3.76
N LEU A 243 32.04 9.67 -3.42
CA LEU A 243 32.46 8.96 -2.21
C LEU A 243 33.88 8.35 -2.33
N GLY A 244 34.49 8.37 -3.52
CA GLY A 244 35.84 7.86 -3.74
C GLY A 244 35.96 6.34 -3.56
N LYS A 245 34.85 5.60 -3.70
CA LYS A 245 34.81 4.13 -3.62
C LYS A 245 34.77 3.52 -5.02
N PRO A 246 35.23 2.27 -5.22
CA PRO A 246 35.06 1.59 -6.49
C PRO A 246 33.59 1.43 -6.84
N VAL A 247 33.20 1.81 -8.07
CA VAL A 247 31.82 1.77 -8.57
C VAL A 247 31.76 0.96 -9.85
N VAL A 248 30.73 0.11 -9.98
CA VAL A 248 30.32 -0.52 -11.24
C VAL A 248 28.87 -0.14 -11.51
N VAL A 249 28.57 0.33 -12.72
CA VAL A 249 27.22 0.72 -13.12
C VAL A 249 26.52 -0.45 -13.79
N ALA A 250 25.38 -0.87 -13.24
CA ALA A 250 24.46 -1.82 -13.84
C ALA A 250 23.33 -1.05 -14.55
N LEU A 251 23.42 -0.96 -15.88
CA LEU A 251 22.45 -0.26 -16.70
C LEU A 251 21.26 -1.18 -17.01
N THR A 252 20.11 -0.94 -16.38
CA THR A 252 18.88 -1.75 -16.49
C THR A 252 17.91 -1.14 -17.50
N MET A 253 16.81 -1.86 -17.78
CA MET A 253 15.66 -1.36 -18.55
C MET A 253 15.98 -0.90 -19.99
N GLY A 254 17.06 -1.42 -20.59
CA GLY A 254 17.44 -1.08 -21.96
C GLY A 254 16.40 -1.49 -23.01
N ASP A 255 15.59 -2.51 -22.71
CA ASP A 255 14.45 -2.93 -23.53
C ASP A 255 13.30 -1.90 -23.51
N LEU A 256 13.02 -1.30 -22.34
CA LEU A 256 12.04 -0.23 -22.22
C LEU A 256 12.52 1.04 -22.92
N ALA A 257 13.79 1.41 -22.76
CA ALA A 257 14.41 2.52 -23.48
C ALA A 257 14.28 2.33 -25.00
N SER A 258 14.61 1.12 -25.50
CA SER A 258 14.52 0.78 -26.92
C SER A 258 13.07 0.82 -27.44
N ARG A 259 12.09 0.34 -26.66
CA ARG A 259 10.65 0.45 -26.97
C ARG A 259 10.15 1.90 -26.97
N ALA A 260 10.76 2.77 -26.17
CA ALA A 260 10.53 4.21 -26.20
C ALA A 260 11.28 4.91 -27.35
N GLY A 261 11.99 4.16 -28.19
CA GLY A 261 12.80 4.65 -29.31
C GLY A 261 14.15 5.25 -28.90
N ARG A 262 14.55 5.13 -27.63
CA ARG A 262 15.82 5.65 -27.11
C ARG A 262 16.89 4.57 -27.16
N THR A 263 18.06 4.90 -27.70
CA THR A 263 19.26 4.07 -27.58
C THR A 263 20.28 4.78 -26.70
N VAL A 264 20.99 4.02 -25.86
CA VAL A 264 22.04 4.53 -24.97
C VAL A 264 23.39 4.03 -25.47
N ASP A 265 24.30 4.94 -25.77
CA ASP A 265 25.69 4.61 -26.12
C ASP A 265 26.48 4.27 -24.85
N ILE A 266 26.68 2.97 -24.64
CA ILE A 266 27.34 2.43 -23.45
C ILE A 266 28.83 2.82 -23.42
N ALA A 267 29.48 2.89 -24.60
CA ALA A 267 30.89 3.22 -24.68
C ALA A 267 31.12 4.69 -24.29
N ALA A 268 30.34 5.61 -24.87
CA ALA A 268 30.38 7.01 -24.51
C ALA A 268 30.03 7.24 -23.03
N LEU A 269 29.01 6.53 -22.51
CA LEU A 269 28.65 6.64 -21.08
C LEU A 269 29.78 6.14 -20.16
N THR A 270 30.45 5.05 -20.53
CA THR A 270 31.61 4.52 -19.79
C THR A 270 32.76 5.52 -19.77
N GLU A 271 33.02 6.18 -20.91
CA GLU A 271 34.05 7.21 -21.03
C GLU A 271 33.74 8.44 -20.15
N PHE A 272 32.51 8.97 -20.22
CA PHE A 272 32.11 10.14 -19.41
C PHE A 272 32.14 9.88 -17.90
N LEU A 273 31.79 8.65 -17.48
CA LEU A 273 31.73 8.30 -16.06
C LEU A 273 33.06 7.81 -15.51
N GLY A 274 33.98 7.35 -16.35
CA GLY A 274 35.26 6.77 -15.93
C GLY A 274 35.13 5.47 -15.14
N VAL A 275 33.95 4.83 -15.15
CA VAL A 275 33.68 3.56 -14.45
C VAL A 275 32.98 2.56 -15.37
N PRO A 276 33.14 1.24 -15.15
CA PRO A 276 32.52 0.23 -16.00
C PRO A 276 30.99 0.32 -16.00
N VAL A 277 30.39 0.44 -17.20
CA VAL A 277 28.94 0.42 -17.41
C VAL A 277 28.56 -0.89 -18.09
N ILE A 278 27.77 -1.73 -17.41
CA ILE A 278 27.37 -3.04 -17.90
C ILE A 278 25.85 -3.05 -18.16
N PRO A 279 25.40 -3.26 -19.41
CA PRO A 279 23.98 -3.42 -19.71
C PRO A 279 23.48 -4.75 -19.17
N ILE A 280 22.34 -4.73 -18.47
CA ILE A 280 21.73 -5.93 -17.89
C ILE A 280 20.22 -5.97 -18.09
N ASN A 281 19.68 -7.18 -18.16
CA ASN A 281 18.27 -7.46 -18.00
C ASN A 281 18.11 -8.53 -16.91
N ALA A 282 17.65 -8.11 -15.73
CA ALA A 282 17.52 -8.99 -14.58
C ALA A 282 16.46 -10.08 -14.78
N THR A 283 15.45 -9.85 -15.64
CA THR A 283 14.37 -10.81 -15.91
C THR A 283 14.82 -11.92 -16.86
N SER A 284 15.57 -11.57 -17.92
CA SER A 284 16.11 -12.56 -18.85
C SER A 284 17.45 -13.15 -18.41
N GLY A 285 18.08 -12.57 -17.40
CA GLY A 285 19.44 -12.92 -16.94
C GLY A 285 20.55 -12.39 -17.85
N ALA A 286 20.23 -11.69 -18.94
CA ALA A 286 21.22 -11.15 -19.87
C ALA A 286 22.13 -10.12 -19.16
N GLY A 287 23.44 -10.24 -19.37
CA GLY A 287 24.43 -9.33 -18.80
C GLY A 287 24.78 -9.55 -17.32
N VAL A 288 24.02 -10.36 -16.56
CA VAL A 288 24.28 -10.60 -15.13
C VAL A 288 25.64 -11.25 -14.91
N MET A 289 26.06 -12.17 -15.78
CA MET A 289 27.39 -12.79 -15.72
C MET A 289 28.52 -11.79 -16.03
N ALA A 290 28.33 -10.90 -17.01
CA ALA A 290 29.29 -9.86 -17.34
C ALA A 290 29.44 -8.85 -16.17
N LEU A 291 28.32 -8.50 -15.54
CA LEU A 291 28.30 -7.69 -14.33
C LEU A 291 29.04 -8.40 -13.19
N GLY A 292 28.79 -9.68 -12.97
CA GLY A 292 29.49 -10.47 -11.96
C GLY A 292 31.01 -10.47 -12.15
N LYS A 293 31.47 -10.57 -13.41
CA LYS A 293 32.90 -10.45 -13.75
C LYS A 293 33.45 -9.06 -13.40
N ALA A 294 32.76 -8.00 -13.78
CA ALA A 294 33.15 -6.63 -13.45
C ALA A 294 33.20 -6.39 -11.93
N LEU A 295 32.22 -6.89 -11.18
CA LEU A 295 32.18 -6.79 -9.72
C LEU A 295 33.31 -7.57 -9.03
N ALA A 296 33.78 -8.66 -9.64
CA ALA A 296 34.89 -9.46 -9.13
C ALA A 296 36.26 -8.83 -9.39
N THR A 297 36.43 -8.08 -10.48
CA THR A 297 37.76 -7.56 -10.90
C THR A 297 37.94 -6.07 -10.66
N THR A 298 36.88 -5.27 -10.61
CA THR A 298 37.00 -3.81 -10.54
C THR A 298 37.61 -3.37 -9.21
N THR A 299 38.63 -2.53 -9.32
CA THR A 299 39.25 -1.73 -8.25
C THR A 299 39.30 -0.25 -8.63
N ALA A 300 38.78 0.11 -9.81
CA ALA A 300 38.82 1.45 -10.35
C ALA A 300 38.06 2.43 -9.45
N ILE A 301 38.73 3.52 -9.10
CA ILE A 301 38.16 4.64 -8.34
C ILE A 301 37.96 5.77 -9.35
N PRO A 302 36.76 6.38 -9.43
CA PRO A 302 36.52 7.50 -10.32
C PRO A 302 37.47 8.67 -10.03
N HIS A 303 38.11 9.22 -11.06
CA HIS A 303 38.99 10.37 -10.96
C HIS A 303 38.23 11.68 -11.23
N THR A 304 38.26 12.60 -10.26
CA THR A 304 37.75 13.99 -10.33
C THR A 304 36.26 14.16 -10.68
N CYS A 305 35.65 15.26 -10.25
CA CYS A 305 34.23 15.56 -10.52
C CYS A 305 34.16 16.51 -11.73
N PRO A 306 33.96 16.03 -12.96
CA PRO A 306 34.07 16.85 -14.18
C PRO A 306 33.05 18.00 -14.27
N TRP A 307 31.99 17.96 -13.47
CA TRP A 307 30.98 19.03 -13.40
C TRP A 307 31.30 20.15 -12.41
N ARG A 308 32.25 19.95 -11.49
CA ARG A 308 32.55 20.94 -10.43
C ARG A 308 33.65 21.87 -10.90
N ALA A 309 33.31 23.13 -11.11
CA ALA A 309 34.29 24.17 -11.40
C ALA A 309 35.21 24.43 -10.20
N GLU A 310 36.45 24.83 -10.47
CA GLU A 310 37.41 25.22 -9.43
C GLU A 310 36.84 26.35 -8.56
N GLY A 311 36.95 26.20 -7.23
CA GLY A 311 36.46 27.20 -6.26
C GLY A 311 34.98 27.09 -5.88
N VAL A 312 34.20 26.20 -6.49
CA VAL A 312 32.79 25.97 -6.09
C VAL A 312 32.72 24.99 -4.92
N ALA A 313 32.14 25.41 -3.80
CA ALA A 313 31.95 24.56 -2.62
C ALA A 313 30.97 23.41 -2.91
N ALA A 314 31.35 22.19 -2.50
CA ALA A 314 30.52 21.00 -2.66
C ALA A 314 29.15 21.16 -1.98
N GLY A 315 28.07 20.88 -2.70
CA GLY A 315 26.70 20.99 -2.19
C GLY A 315 26.15 22.42 -2.09
N SER A 316 26.81 23.41 -2.70
CA SER A 316 26.23 24.74 -2.93
C SER A 316 25.20 24.72 -4.07
N ASP A 317 24.32 25.73 -4.12
CA ASP A 317 23.33 25.89 -5.20
C ASP A 317 24.01 25.91 -6.59
N ALA A 318 25.21 26.50 -6.67
CA ALA A 318 26.03 26.53 -7.88
C ALA A 318 26.58 25.14 -8.27
N ASP A 319 26.99 24.32 -7.30
CA ASP A 319 27.45 22.94 -7.55
C ASP A 319 26.30 22.08 -8.11
N ILE A 320 25.10 22.22 -7.55
CA ILE A 320 23.91 21.48 -8.02
C ILE A 320 23.52 21.91 -9.44
N ALA A 321 23.52 23.21 -9.73
CA ALA A 321 23.24 23.73 -11.07
C ALA A 321 24.26 23.25 -12.10
N ALA A 322 25.56 23.32 -11.78
CA ALA A 322 26.64 22.86 -12.65
C ALA A 322 26.56 21.35 -12.92
N ARG A 323 26.26 20.56 -11.88
CA ARG A 323 26.02 19.11 -12.00
C ARG A 323 24.89 18.81 -12.96
N TYR A 324 23.75 19.49 -12.85
CA TYR A 324 22.62 19.28 -13.76
C TYR A 324 22.92 19.71 -15.20
N ALA A 325 23.69 20.79 -15.38
CA ALA A 325 24.14 21.20 -16.70
C ALA A 325 25.03 20.14 -17.35
N TRP A 326 25.96 19.55 -16.59
CA TRP A 326 26.80 18.44 -17.05
C TRP A 326 25.99 17.19 -17.37
N ILE A 327 25.06 16.78 -16.48
CA ILE A 327 24.17 15.63 -16.69
C ILE A 327 23.38 15.79 -18.00
N ARG A 328 22.81 16.98 -18.26
CA ARG A 328 22.12 17.26 -19.51
C ARG A 328 23.03 17.06 -20.72
N GLY A 329 24.24 17.61 -20.68
CA GLY A 329 25.23 17.43 -21.75
C GLY A 329 25.63 15.97 -21.99
N VAL A 330 25.75 15.16 -20.93
CA VAL A 330 26.00 13.71 -21.06
C VAL A 330 24.81 13.01 -21.69
N VAL A 331 23.59 13.25 -21.20
CA VAL A 331 22.37 12.62 -21.73
C VAL A 331 22.16 12.96 -23.20
N GLU A 332 22.35 14.21 -23.61
CA GLU A 332 22.20 14.65 -25.01
C GLU A 332 23.18 13.95 -25.96
N ARG A 333 24.39 13.61 -25.50
CA ARG A 333 25.41 12.92 -26.32
C ARG A 333 25.24 11.41 -26.32
N VAL A 334 24.87 10.84 -25.18
CA VAL A 334 24.82 9.40 -24.95
C VAL A 334 23.48 8.79 -25.35
N GLN A 335 22.39 9.56 -25.27
CA GLN A 335 21.05 9.05 -25.49
C GLN A 335 20.43 9.68 -26.74
N SER A 336 20.11 8.84 -27.72
CA SER A 336 19.35 9.29 -28.88
C SER A 336 17.89 9.54 -28.48
N SER A 337 17.35 10.68 -28.92
CA SER A 337 15.96 11.06 -28.63
C SER A 337 15.19 11.18 -29.94
N PRO A 338 14.33 10.20 -30.32
CA PRO A 338 13.44 10.40 -31.45
C PRO A 338 12.31 11.35 -31.04
N ASN A 339 12.21 12.46 -31.77
CA ASN A 339 11.10 13.41 -31.72
C ASN A 339 9.70 12.75 -31.94
N ALA A 340 9.64 11.50 -32.41
CA ALA A 340 8.42 10.86 -32.93
C ALA A 340 7.78 9.78 -32.04
N ALA A 341 8.51 9.13 -31.12
CA ALA A 341 7.97 8.00 -30.35
C ALA A 341 6.92 8.39 -29.27
N HIS A 342 6.73 9.70 -29.05
CA HIS A 342 5.83 10.25 -28.05
C HIS A 342 4.36 10.38 -28.50
N GLN A 343 4.02 10.08 -29.76
CA GLN A 343 2.66 10.36 -30.29
C GLN A 343 1.63 9.27 -29.97
N GLY A 344 2.00 7.98 -29.97
CA GLY A 344 1.04 6.87 -29.76
C GLY A 344 0.52 6.74 -28.31
N ARG A 345 1.34 7.05 -27.31
CA ARG A 345 0.96 6.95 -25.87
C ARG A 345 0.16 8.15 -25.36
N ARG A 346 0.11 9.27 -26.11
CA ARG A 346 -0.67 10.47 -25.73
C ARG A 346 -2.18 10.22 -25.72
N GLY A 347 -2.71 9.28 -26.50
CA GLY A 347 -4.16 9.03 -26.57
C GLY A 347 -4.74 8.45 -25.27
N ILE A 348 -4.11 7.41 -24.74
CA ILE A 348 -4.55 6.73 -23.50
C ILE A 348 -4.38 7.65 -22.30
N ASP A 349 -3.21 8.30 -22.16
CA ASP A 349 -2.99 9.27 -21.07
C ASP A 349 -3.95 10.47 -21.19
N ARG A 350 -4.32 10.91 -22.41
CA ARG A 350 -5.30 11.99 -22.58
C ARG A 350 -6.69 11.60 -22.08
N LEU A 351 -7.08 10.33 -22.16
CA LEU A 351 -8.33 9.82 -21.57
C LEU A 351 -8.19 9.61 -20.06
N LEU A 352 -7.17 8.87 -19.64
CA LEU A 352 -6.98 8.44 -18.24
C LEU A 352 -6.57 9.59 -17.31
N LEU A 353 -5.88 10.61 -17.81
CA LEU A 353 -5.49 11.78 -17.02
C LEU A 353 -6.45 12.96 -17.24
N HIS A 354 -7.52 12.79 -18.04
CA HIS A 354 -8.49 13.83 -18.26
C HIS A 354 -9.19 14.21 -16.94
N PRO A 355 -9.52 15.50 -16.73
CA PRO A 355 -10.23 15.94 -15.54
C PRO A 355 -11.47 15.13 -15.15
N VAL A 356 -12.41 15.03 -16.08
CA VAL A 356 -13.68 14.34 -15.88
C VAL A 356 -13.58 12.89 -16.34
N LEU A 357 -13.25 12.66 -17.62
CA LEU A 357 -13.13 11.32 -18.17
C LEU A 357 -12.08 10.43 -17.47
N GLY A 358 -10.99 10.99 -16.95
CA GLY A 358 -10.01 10.24 -16.18
C GLY A 358 -10.58 9.76 -14.85
N LEU A 359 -11.32 10.61 -14.15
CA LEU A 359 -12.02 10.22 -12.93
C LEU A 359 -13.16 9.22 -13.21
N MET A 360 -13.91 9.40 -14.30
CA MET A 360 -14.95 8.45 -14.72
C MET A 360 -14.37 7.08 -15.09
N THR A 361 -13.31 7.05 -15.89
CA THR A 361 -12.61 5.81 -16.24
C THR A 361 -11.97 5.18 -15.00
N PHE A 362 -11.46 5.99 -14.06
CA PHE A 362 -11.00 5.51 -12.77
C PHE A 362 -12.09 4.77 -12.01
N PHE A 363 -13.22 5.42 -11.74
CA PHE A 363 -14.33 4.77 -11.04
C PHE A 363 -14.90 3.58 -11.81
N ALA A 364 -14.92 3.62 -13.14
CA ALA A 364 -15.34 2.49 -13.96
C ALA A 364 -14.40 1.28 -13.83
N VAL A 365 -13.07 1.50 -13.85
CA VAL A 365 -12.08 0.42 -13.64
C VAL A 365 -12.16 -0.12 -12.22
N MET A 366 -12.34 0.75 -11.21
CA MET A 366 -12.52 0.31 -9.82
C MET A 366 -13.81 -0.48 -9.63
N TRP A 367 -14.92 -0.01 -10.22
CA TRP A 367 -16.19 -0.72 -10.22
C TRP A 367 -16.05 -2.08 -10.90
N ALA A 368 -15.42 -2.15 -12.07
CA ALA A 368 -15.18 -3.40 -12.77
C ALA A 368 -14.30 -4.35 -11.94
N LEU A 369 -13.26 -3.83 -11.26
CA LEU A 369 -12.45 -4.63 -10.34
C LEU A 369 -13.30 -5.24 -9.23
N PHE A 370 -14.09 -4.44 -8.51
CA PHE A 370 -14.91 -4.97 -7.42
C PHE A 370 -16.01 -5.89 -7.92
N ALA A 371 -16.75 -5.51 -8.96
CA ALA A 371 -17.80 -6.33 -9.54
C ALA A 371 -17.25 -7.70 -9.98
N THR A 372 -16.10 -7.72 -10.67
CA THR A 372 -15.47 -8.98 -11.09
C THR A 372 -15.00 -9.80 -9.90
N VAL A 373 -14.43 -9.17 -8.87
CA VAL A 373 -14.00 -9.88 -7.65
C VAL A 373 -15.18 -10.61 -7.01
N PHE A 374 -16.33 -9.97 -6.83
CA PHE A 374 -17.49 -10.61 -6.23
C PHE A 374 -18.10 -11.67 -7.16
N VAL A 375 -18.34 -11.34 -8.43
CA VAL A 375 -18.97 -12.27 -9.40
C VAL A 375 -18.13 -13.54 -9.63
N VAL A 376 -16.81 -13.43 -9.64
CA VAL A 376 -15.92 -14.57 -9.88
C VAL A 376 -15.61 -15.33 -8.59
N ALA A 377 -15.46 -14.64 -7.46
CA ALA A 377 -15.14 -15.30 -6.19
C ALA A 377 -16.32 -16.08 -5.65
N ASP A 378 -17.54 -15.56 -5.74
CA ASP A 378 -18.76 -16.15 -5.17
C ASP A 378 -18.96 -17.65 -5.50
N PRO A 379 -18.97 -18.10 -6.78
CA PRO A 379 -19.12 -19.53 -7.08
C PRO A 379 -17.93 -20.38 -6.61
N ILE A 380 -16.74 -19.78 -6.47
CA ILE A 380 -15.55 -20.48 -5.97
C ILE A 380 -15.64 -20.60 -4.43
N MET A 381 -16.15 -19.58 -3.75
CA MET A 381 -16.39 -19.61 -2.30
C MET A 381 -17.38 -20.73 -1.96
N GLY A 382 -18.52 -20.81 -2.64
CA GLY A 382 -19.48 -21.90 -2.44
C GLY A 382 -18.92 -23.30 -2.74
N ALA A 383 -17.97 -23.42 -3.67
CA ALA A 383 -17.25 -24.67 -3.91
C ALA A 383 -16.27 -25.04 -2.78
N PHE A 384 -15.64 -24.04 -2.15
CA PHE A 384 -14.77 -24.25 -0.98
C PHE A 384 -15.56 -24.56 0.28
N GLU A 385 -16.74 -23.97 0.43
CA GLU A 385 -17.69 -24.18 1.51
C GLU A 385 -18.25 -25.60 1.48
N SER A 386 -18.94 -25.97 0.39
CA SER A 386 -19.44 -27.35 0.19
C SER A 386 -18.34 -28.41 0.25
N GLY A 387 -17.16 -28.12 -0.29
CA GLY A 387 -16.00 -29.00 -0.18
C GLY A 387 -15.45 -29.11 1.25
N GLY A 388 -15.50 -28.02 2.01
CA GLY A 388 -15.11 -27.94 3.42
C GLY A 388 -16.06 -28.71 4.32
N GLU A 389 -17.37 -28.55 4.14
CA GLU A 389 -18.42 -29.30 4.83
C GLU A 389 -18.31 -30.79 4.56
N ALA A 390 -18.21 -31.20 3.28
CA ALA A 390 -18.04 -32.60 2.93
C ALA A 390 -16.78 -33.22 3.56
N LEU A 391 -15.67 -32.47 3.57
CA LEU A 391 -14.42 -32.92 4.19
C LEU A 391 -14.54 -33.01 5.71
N THR A 392 -15.16 -32.02 6.35
CA THR A 392 -15.29 -31.97 7.81
C THR A 392 -16.28 -33.00 8.34
N ALA A 393 -17.38 -33.24 7.63
CA ALA A 393 -18.33 -34.32 7.91
C ALA A 393 -17.68 -35.69 7.71
N TRP A 394 -16.91 -35.89 6.63
CA TRP A 394 -16.17 -37.14 6.40
C TRP A 394 -15.14 -37.41 7.50
N LEU A 395 -14.35 -36.42 7.89
CA LEU A 395 -13.39 -36.54 9.00
C LEU A 395 -14.10 -36.73 10.35
N GLY A 396 -15.27 -36.09 10.54
CA GLY A 396 -16.11 -36.17 11.72
C GLY A 396 -16.71 -37.54 11.95
N SER A 397 -17.13 -38.23 10.88
CA SER A 397 -17.73 -39.57 10.94
C SER A 397 -16.82 -40.66 11.54
N ALA A 398 -15.50 -40.42 11.61
CA ALA A 398 -14.54 -41.34 12.20
C ALA A 398 -14.30 -41.07 13.71
N LEU A 399 -14.82 -39.96 14.24
CA LEU A 399 -14.63 -39.55 15.63
C LEU A 399 -15.77 -40.10 16.50
N PRO A 400 -15.47 -40.74 17.64
CA PRO A 400 -16.49 -41.14 18.60
C PRO A 400 -17.12 -39.91 19.27
N GLU A 401 -18.40 -40.02 19.62
CA GLU A 401 -19.14 -38.98 20.33
C GLU A 401 -18.43 -38.56 21.63
N GLY A 402 -18.40 -37.25 21.89
CA GLY A 402 -17.78 -36.65 23.07
C GLY A 402 -17.04 -35.36 22.76
N ALA A 403 -16.31 -34.83 23.73
CA ALA A 403 -15.70 -33.50 23.64
C ALA A 403 -14.72 -33.30 22.46
N VAL A 404 -14.14 -34.37 21.91
CA VAL A 404 -13.26 -34.31 20.73
C VAL A 404 -14.08 -34.15 19.44
N HIS A 405 -15.23 -34.82 19.36
CA HIS A 405 -16.19 -34.65 18.28
C HIS A 405 -16.76 -33.23 18.30
N ASP A 406 -17.17 -32.73 19.46
CA ASP A 406 -17.69 -31.37 19.62
C ASP A 406 -16.63 -30.31 19.27
N LEU A 407 -15.38 -30.47 19.74
CA LEU A 407 -14.27 -29.58 19.37
C LEU A 407 -14.02 -29.56 17.86
N TRP A 408 -14.16 -30.72 17.20
CA TRP A 408 -13.98 -30.82 15.76
C TRP A 408 -15.08 -30.06 15.02
N HIS A 409 -16.35 -30.37 15.31
CA HIS A 409 -17.50 -29.83 14.58
C HIS A 409 -17.83 -28.37 14.94
N GLU A 410 -17.67 -27.96 16.19
CA GLU A 410 -18.08 -26.62 16.66
C GLU A 410 -16.90 -25.67 16.86
N GLY A 411 -15.67 -26.18 16.95
CA GLY A 411 -14.47 -25.38 17.20
C GLY A 411 -13.55 -25.27 15.99
N ILE A 412 -13.01 -26.40 15.53
CA ILE A 412 -11.96 -26.46 14.50
C ILE A 412 -12.55 -26.30 13.10
N ALA A 413 -13.59 -27.06 12.75
CA ALA A 413 -14.20 -27.05 11.43
C ALA A 413 -14.71 -25.65 11.03
N PRO A 414 -15.49 -24.93 11.87
CA PRO A 414 -15.94 -23.58 11.53
C PRO A 414 -14.78 -22.59 11.41
N GLY A 415 -13.77 -22.72 12.30
CA GLY A 415 -12.58 -21.87 12.28
C GLY A 415 -11.71 -22.05 11.04
N VAL A 416 -11.54 -23.29 10.55
CA VAL A 416 -10.81 -23.59 9.31
C VAL A 416 -11.66 -23.25 8.08
N GLY A 417 -12.95 -23.61 8.11
CA GLY A 417 -13.93 -23.33 7.06
C GLY A 417 -13.98 -21.85 6.72
N GLY A 418 -14.24 -20.98 7.70
CA GLY A 418 -14.28 -19.53 7.50
C GLY A 418 -12.99 -18.98 6.88
N VAL A 419 -11.81 -19.45 7.32
CA VAL A 419 -10.52 -19.00 6.73
C VAL A 419 -10.37 -19.42 5.27
N LEU A 420 -10.77 -20.65 4.92
CA LEU A 420 -10.59 -21.20 3.58
C LEU A 420 -11.64 -20.68 2.60
N VAL A 421 -12.89 -20.47 3.04
CA VAL A 421 -13.99 -19.95 2.22
C VAL A 421 -13.69 -18.54 1.71
N PHE A 422 -13.07 -17.66 2.51
CA PHE A 422 -12.69 -16.31 2.04
C PHE A 422 -11.40 -16.25 1.20
N LEU A 423 -10.61 -17.33 1.16
CA LEU A 423 -9.31 -17.33 0.48
C LEU A 423 -9.40 -17.04 -1.03
N PRO A 424 -10.35 -17.59 -1.81
CA PRO A 424 -10.50 -17.29 -3.24
C PRO A 424 -10.74 -15.81 -3.53
N GLN A 425 -11.60 -15.17 -2.74
CA GLN A 425 -11.92 -13.75 -2.89
C GLN A 425 -10.67 -12.88 -2.65
N ILE A 426 -9.91 -13.19 -1.60
CA ILE A 426 -8.65 -12.51 -1.30
C ILE A 426 -7.62 -12.75 -2.42
N ALA A 427 -7.49 -13.99 -2.89
CA ALA A 427 -6.55 -14.35 -3.96
C ALA A 427 -6.82 -13.58 -5.25
N PHE A 428 -8.08 -13.53 -5.67
CA PHE A 428 -8.48 -12.86 -6.91
C PHE A 428 -8.34 -11.33 -6.79
N LEU A 429 -8.70 -10.75 -5.65
CA LEU A 429 -8.43 -9.34 -5.38
C LEU A 429 -6.94 -9.03 -5.47
N LEU A 430 -6.08 -9.77 -4.79
CA LEU A 430 -4.63 -9.55 -4.80
C LEU A 430 -4.06 -9.68 -6.20
N LEU A 431 -4.56 -10.63 -6.99
CA LEU A 431 -4.21 -10.79 -8.40
C LEU A 431 -4.58 -9.54 -9.23
N MET A 432 -5.80 -9.01 -9.06
CA MET A 432 -6.27 -7.81 -9.78
C MET A 432 -5.54 -6.53 -9.35
N VAL A 433 -5.28 -6.35 -8.05
CA VAL A 433 -4.50 -5.21 -7.56
C VAL A 433 -3.06 -5.28 -8.09
N ALA A 434 -2.43 -6.46 -8.04
CA ALA A 434 -1.10 -6.66 -8.62
C ALA A 434 -1.10 -6.41 -10.14
N LEU A 435 -2.15 -6.80 -10.87
CA LEU A 435 -2.30 -6.50 -12.30
C LEU A 435 -2.34 -4.98 -12.57
N LEU A 436 -3.11 -4.22 -11.80
CA LEU A 436 -3.18 -2.76 -11.91
C LEU A 436 -1.87 -2.07 -11.52
N GLU A 437 -1.15 -2.62 -10.55
CA GLU A 437 0.16 -2.12 -10.13
C GLU A 437 1.21 -2.35 -11.22
N HIS A 438 1.35 -3.58 -11.69
CA HIS A 438 2.34 -3.97 -12.69
C HIS A 438 2.08 -3.35 -14.07
N SER A 439 0.84 -2.97 -14.38
CA SER A 439 0.52 -2.22 -15.61
C SER A 439 0.89 -0.73 -15.56
N GLY A 440 1.16 -0.19 -14.35
CA GLY A 440 1.44 1.23 -14.13
C GLY A 440 0.18 2.10 -14.07
N TYR A 441 -1.02 1.49 -14.03
CA TYR A 441 -2.29 2.19 -13.92
C TYR A 441 -2.45 2.90 -12.57
N LEU A 442 -2.04 2.25 -11.47
CA LEU A 442 -2.16 2.84 -10.12
C LEU A 442 -1.39 4.16 -9.97
N ALA A 443 -0.33 4.39 -10.75
CA ALA A 443 0.37 5.68 -10.75
C ALA A 443 -0.50 6.82 -11.32
N ARG A 444 -1.33 6.54 -12.34
CA ARG A 444 -2.30 7.52 -12.88
C ARG A 444 -3.46 7.73 -11.93
N GLY A 445 -3.97 6.65 -11.31
CA GLY A 445 -4.96 6.75 -10.23
C GLY A 445 -4.49 7.63 -9.07
N SER A 446 -3.23 7.46 -8.64
CA SER A 446 -2.59 8.30 -7.59
C SER A 446 -2.60 9.77 -7.98
N TYR A 447 -2.34 10.08 -9.25
CA TYR A 447 -2.33 11.44 -9.77
C TYR A 447 -3.74 12.07 -9.78
N LEU A 448 -4.76 11.32 -10.21
CA LEU A 448 -6.16 11.78 -10.19
C LEU A 448 -6.68 12.03 -8.77
N LEU A 449 -6.30 11.18 -7.83
CA LEU A 449 -6.77 11.21 -6.44
C LEU A 449 -5.88 12.04 -5.49
N ASP A 450 -4.76 12.60 -5.94
CA ASP A 450 -3.87 13.36 -5.06
C ASP A 450 -4.57 14.56 -4.43
N ARG A 451 -5.42 15.28 -5.17
CA ARG A 451 -6.09 16.45 -4.59
C ARG A 451 -7.14 16.11 -3.52
N PRO A 452 -8.12 15.22 -3.75
CA PRO A 452 -9.07 14.87 -2.69
C PRO A 452 -8.37 14.27 -1.47
N LEU A 453 -7.30 13.49 -1.67
CA LEU A 453 -6.53 12.91 -0.57
C LEU A 453 -5.66 13.95 0.16
N SER A 454 -4.99 14.85 -0.56
CA SER A 454 -4.19 15.91 0.06
C SER A 454 -5.03 16.95 0.81
N ALA A 455 -6.29 17.13 0.42
CA ALA A 455 -7.26 17.93 1.19
C ALA A 455 -7.42 17.35 2.61
N VAL A 456 -7.49 16.03 2.74
CA VAL A 456 -7.57 15.33 4.04
C VAL A 456 -6.20 15.06 4.68
N GLY A 457 -5.11 15.47 4.05
CA GLY A 457 -3.75 15.32 4.57
C GLY A 457 -3.06 14.01 4.21
N LEU A 458 -3.58 13.30 3.22
CA LEU A 458 -3.00 12.05 2.70
C LEU A 458 -2.23 12.30 1.40
N HIS A 459 -1.35 11.37 1.05
CA HIS A 459 -0.63 11.39 -0.21
C HIS A 459 -1.49 10.75 -1.31
N GLY A 460 -1.36 11.17 -2.57
CA GLY A 460 -2.10 10.53 -3.67
C GLY A 460 -1.88 9.01 -3.73
N ARG A 461 -0.70 8.52 -3.36
CA ARG A 461 -0.39 7.07 -3.27
C ARG A 461 -1.15 6.33 -2.15
N SER A 462 -1.70 7.03 -1.16
CA SER A 462 -2.52 6.43 -0.09
C SER A 462 -3.80 5.81 -0.61
N PHE A 463 -4.25 6.16 -1.81
CA PHE A 463 -5.45 5.57 -2.40
C PHE A 463 -5.33 4.06 -2.60
N VAL A 464 -4.13 3.55 -2.97
CA VAL A 464 -3.93 2.11 -3.21
C VAL A 464 -4.17 1.33 -1.92
N PRO A 465 -3.47 1.63 -0.80
CA PRO A 465 -3.78 1.06 0.51
C PRO A 465 -5.26 1.12 0.88
N LEU A 466 -5.89 2.29 0.77
CA LEU A 466 -7.28 2.50 1.18
C LEU A 466 -8.28 1.72 0.32
N LEU A 467 -8.04 1.64 -0.98
CA LEU A 467 -8.83 0.82 -1.89
C LEU A 467 -8.69 -0.66 -1.56
N THR A 468 -7.47 -1.14 -1.37
CA THR A 468 -7.20 -2.53 -0.96
C THR A 468 -7.85 -2.83 0.40
N SER A 469 -7.92 -1.85 1.32
CA SER A 469 -8.60 -1.97 2.61
C SER A 469 -10.12 -2.16 2.53
N HIS A 470 -10.78 -1.72 1.46
CA HIS A 470 -12.22 -2.00 1.23
C HIS A 470 -12.51 -3.48 0.95
N ALA A 471 -11.51 -4.23 0.53
CA ALA A 471 -11.64 -5.68 0.45
C ALA A 471 -11.12 -6.31 1.75
N CYS A 472 -9.89 -5.98 2.16
CA CYS A 472 -9.33 -6.39 3.45
C CYS A 472 -8.30 -5.40 3.98
N ALA A 473 -8.46 -4.99 5.24
CA ALA A 473 -7.56 -4.04 5.89
C ALA A 473 -6.10 -4.54 5.96
N ILE A 474 -5.88 -5.85 6.09
CA ILE A 474 -4.54 -6.46 6.22
C ILE A 474 -3.63 -6.15 5.02
N PRO A 475 -3.95 -6.58 3.78
CA PRO A 475 -3.12 -6.28 2.61
C PRO A 475 -3.09 -4.77 2.32
N GLY A 476 -4.16 -4.02 2.64
CA GLY A 476 -4.16 -2.56 2.47
C GLY A 476 -3.15 -1.86 3.38
N ILE A 477 -3.06 -2.25 4.66
CA ILE A 477 -2.05 -1.75 5.60
C ILE A 477 -0.64 -2.11 5.14
N MET A 478 -0.42 -3.32 4.64
CA MET A 478 0.88 -3.74 4.09
C MET A 478 1.25 -2.96 2.82
N ALA A 479 0.28 -2.64 1.96
CA ALA A 479 0.50 -1.84 0.76
C ALA A 479 0.93 -0.39 1.08
N ALA A 480 0.66 0.09 2.31
CA ALA A 480 1.10 1.42 2.74
C ALA A 480 2.64 1.57 2.79
N ARG A 481 3.40 0.47 2.73
CA ARG A 481 4.88 0.50 2.59
C ARG A 481 5.36 1.27 1.36
N GLY A 482 4.55 1.36 0.31
CA GLY A 482 4.86 2.15 -0.89
C GLY A 482 4.80 3.67 -0.67
N ILE A 483 4.39 4.15 0.52
CA ILE A 483 4.34 5.57 0.87
C ILE A 483 5.67 5.98 1.49
N GLU A 484 6.40 6.86 0.80
CA GLU A 484 7.77 7.28 1.13
C GLU A 484 7.86 8.04 2.47
N HIS A 485 6.90 8.91 2.76
CA HIS A 485 6.91 9.67 4.00
C HIS A 485 6.30 8.89 5.17
N PRO A 486 7.02 8.75 6.30
CA PRO A 486 6.60 7.91 7.41
C PRO A 486 5.31 8.40 8.09
N ARG A 487 5.08 9.72 8.10
CA ARG A 487 3.85 10.32 8.61
C ARG A 487 2.64 9.92 7.76
N ASP A 488 2.71 10.15 6.44
CA ASP A 488 1.60 9.86 5.54
C ASP A 488 1.31 8.36 5.50
N ARG A 489 2.37 7.54 5.57
CA ARG A 489 2.28 6.09 5.74
C ARG A 489 1.51 5.72 7.00
N LEU A 490 1.89 6.30 8.14
CA LEU A 490 1.23 6.04 9.42
C LEU A 490 -0.24 6.49 9.43
N VAL A 491 -0.55 7.70 8.96
CA VAL A 491 -1.94 8.18 8.88
C VAL A 491 -2.77 7.24 8.00
N THR A 492 -2.22 6.82 6.86
CA THR A 492 -2.89 5.88 5.94
C THR A 492 -3.18 4.54 6.63
N MET A 493 -2.22 3.98 7.37
CA MET A 493 -2.41 2.75 8.15
C MET A 493 -3.45 2.93 9.28
N LEU A 494 -3.49 4.11 9.92
CA LEU A 494 -4.45 4.42 10.99
C LEU A 494 -5.88 4.59 10.47
N VAL A 495 -6.07 5.07 9.24
CA VAL A 495 -7.41 5.27 8.67
C VAL A 495 -7.90 4.09 7.82
N ALA A 496 -7.01 3.19 7.39
CA ALA A 496 -7.35 2.01 6.59
C ALA A 496 -8.48 1.15 7.20
N PRO A 497 -8.55 0.89 8.52
CA PRO A 497 -9.62 0.06 9.09
C PRO A 497 -11.02 0.69 9.14
N PHE A 498 -11.16 1.97 8.82
CA PHE A 498 -12.48 2.60 8.61
C PHE A 498 -13.10 2.20 7.27
N MET A 499 -12.30 1.70 6.33
CA MET A 499 -12.81 1.18 5.07
C MET A 499 -13.61 -0.08 5.35
N ALA A 500 -14.87 -0.10 4.91
CA ALA A 500 -15.74 -1.25 5.09
C ALA A 500 -15.22 -2.42 4.23
N CYS A 501 -14.68 -3.44 4.90
CA CYS A 501 -14.14 -4.63 4.24
C CYS A 501 -15.24 -5.63 3.85
N ALA A 502 -14.95 -6.56 2.95
CA ALA A 502 -15.89 -7.61 2.53
C ALA A 502 -16.46 -8.42 3.72
N ALA A 503 -15.64 -8.70 4.74
CA ALA A 503 -16.07 -9.43 5.94
C ALA A 503 -17.09 -8.69 6.84
N ARG A 504 -17.40 -7.40 6.58
CA ARG A 504 -18.50 -6.71 7.26
C ARG A 504 -19.85 -6.96 6.60
N LEU A 505 -19.86 -7.43 5.36
CA LEU A 505 -21.05 -7.59 4.56
C LEU A 505 -22.08 -8.54 5.19
N PRO A 506 -21.71 -9.74 5.73
CA PRO A 506 -22.69 -10.64 6.35
C PRO A 506 -23.42 -9.98 7.51
N VAL A 507 -22.69 -9.26 8.38
CA VAL A 507 -23.29 -8.55 9.52
C VAL A 507 -24.21 -7.42 9.05
N TYR A 508 -23.81 -6.66 8.03
CA TYR A 508 -24.66 -5.61 7.47
C TYR A 508 -25.91 -6.19 6.80
N LEU A 509 -25.80 -7.30 6.08
CA LEU A 509 -26.94 -7.97 5.46
C LEU A 509 -27.89 -8.54 6.51
N LEU A 510 -27.38 -9.19 7.56
CA LEU A 510 -28.17 -9.66 8.69
C LEU A 510 -28.94 -8.51 9.35
N LEU A 511 -28.25 -7.44 9.75
CA LEU A 511 -28.87 -6.31 10.44
C LEU A 511 -29.82 -5.52 9.54
N VAL A 512 -29.46 -5.27 8.28
CA VAL A 512 -30.35 -4.57 7.33
C VAL A 512 -31.57 -5.43 6.99
N GLY A 513 -31.38 -6.74 6.81
CA GLY A 513 -32.45 -7.71 6.60
C GLY A 513 -33.41 -7.76 7.79
N LEU A 514 -32.87 -7.78 9.02
CA LEU A 514 -33.66 -7.76 10.25
C LEU A 514 -34.49 -6.48 10.40
N LEU A 515 -33.87 -5.31 10.21
CA LEU A 515 -34.46 -4.02 10.53
C LEU A 515 -35.35 -3.45 9.42
N PHE A 516 -35.06 -3.81 8.17
CA PHE A 516 -35.67 -3.24 6.97
C PHE A 516 -36.30 -4.30 6.06
N SER A 517 -36.66 -5.47 6.60
CA SER A 517 -37.35 -6.56 5.88
C SER A 517 -38.61 -6.09 5.14
N GLY A 518 -39.34 -5.11 5.69
CA GLY A 518 -40.55 -4.53 5.07
C GLY A 518 -40.30 -3.52 3.94
N TYR A 519 -39.05 -3.18 3.63
CA TYR A 519 -38.72 -2.20 2.59
C TYR A 519 -38.25 -2.89 1.28
N PRO A 520 -38.50 -2.28 0.12
CA PRO A 520 -38.02 -2.83 -1.15
C PRO A 520 -36.48 -2.85 -1.19
N GLY A 521 -35.90 -3.84 -1.87
CA GLY A 521 -34.46 -4.10 -1.87
C GLY A 521 -33.57 -2.91 -2.30
N TRP A 522 -34.07 -1.96 -3.10
CA TRP A 522 -33.31 -0.76 -3.46
C TRP A 522 -33.07 0.16 -2.25
N VAL A 523 -33.97 0.18 -1.25
CA VAL A 523 -33.79 0.92 0.01
C VAL A 523 -32.72 0.25 0.85
N GLN A 524 -32.77 -1.08 1.00
CA GLN A 524 -31.76 -1.87 1.70
C GLN A 524 -30.37 -1.67 1.07
N GLY A 525 -30.29 -1.71 -0.26
CA GLY A 525 -29.06 -1.41 -1.00
C GLY A 525 -28.57 0.03 -0.82
N SER A 526 -29.48 1.00 -0.71
CA SER A 526 -29.12 2.40 -0.43
C SER A 526 -28.57 2.59 0.99
N ILE A 527 -29.11 1.87 1.98
CA ILE A 527 -28.59 1.86 3.35
C ILE A 527 -27.18 1.27 3.37
N LEU A 528 -26.98 0.14 2.69
CA LEU A 528 -25.66 -0.47 2.56
C LEU A 528 -24.65 0.50 1.91
N PHE A 529 -25.04 1.18 0.83
CA PHE A 529 -24.22 2.22 0.21
C PHE A 529 -23.89 3.36 1.18
N ALA A 530 -24.87 3.83 1.95
CA ALA A 530 -24.67 4.88 2.95
C ALA A 530 -23.68 4.45 4.05
N LEU A 531 -23.70 3.19 4.49
CA LEU A 531 -22.74 2.65 5.47
C LEU A 531 -21.31 2.63 4.93
N TYR A 532 -21.12 2.24 3.67
CA TYR A 532 -19.80 2.27 3.02
C TYR A 532 -19.30 3.71 2.87
N ALA A 533 -20.17 4.63 2.42
CA ALA A 533 -19.84 6.05 2.33
C ALA A 533 -19.50 6.65 3.70
N PHE A 534 -20.24 6.28 4.75
CA PHE A 534 -20.00 6.71 6.12
C PHE A 534 -18.61 6.32 6.62
N GLY A 535 -18.14 5.09 6.35
CA GLY A 535 -16.77 4.67 6.66
C GLY A 535 -15.70 5.52 5.98
N ILE A 536 -15.88 5.84 4.68
CA ILE A 536 -14.97 6.71 3.92
C ILE A 536 -14.92 8.12 4.52
N VAL A 537 -16.08 8.70 4.87
CA VAL A 537 -16.17 10.01 5.51
C VAL A 537 -15.50 9.99 6.88
N ALA A 538 -15.74 8.97 7.70
CA ALA A 538 -15.10 8.81 9.01
C ALA A 538 -13.57 8.71 8.90
N ALA A 539 -13.07 7.98 7.90
CA ALA A 539 -11.64 7.90 7.60
C ALA A 539 -11.05 9.28 7.25
N ALA A 540 -11.73 10.03 6.39
CA ALA A 540 -11.33 11.37 5.98
C ALA A 540 -11.30 12.36 7.15
N LEU A 541 -12.33 12.35 8.00
CA LEU A 541 -12.40 13.18 9.21
C LEU A 541 -11.29 12.82 10.20
N THR A 542 -11.05 11.52 10.40
CA THR A 542 -9.98 11.05 11.29
C THR A 542 -8.61 11.46 10.77
N ALA A 543 -8.35 11.36 9.46
CA ALA A 543 -7.12 11.85 8.85
C ALA A 543 -6.90 13.35 9.10
N LEU A 544 -7.95 14.17 8.97
CA LEU A 544 -7.91 15.60 9.25
C LEU A 544 -7.58 15.91 10.73
N VAL A 545 -8.20 15.18 11.66
CA VAL A 545 -7.93 15.32 13.10
C VAL A 545 -6.47 14.95 13.43
N ILE A 546 -5.98 13.82 12.93
CA ILE A 546 -4.60 13.37 13.13
C ILE A 546 -3.61 14.39 12.53
N ARG A 547 -3.93 14.95 11.36
CA ARG A 547 -3.12 15.97 10.68
C ARG A 547 -3.02 17.26 11.51
N GLY A 548 -4.14 17.74 12.05
CA GLY A 548 -4.24 19.01 12.78
C GLY A 548 -3.68 18.96 14.21
N GLY A 549 -3.69 17.78 14.84
CA GLY A 549 -3.27 17.59 16.24
C GLY A 549 -1.95 16.84 16.41
N ILE A 550 -2.00 15.50 16.26
CA ILE A 550 -1.04 14.55 16.84
C ILE A 550 0.28 14.48 16.07
N LEU A 551 0.24 14.59 14.73
CA LEU A 551 1.42 14.47 13.89
C LEU A 551 1.72 15.83 13.23
N ARG A 552 2.22 16.84 13.95
CA ARG A 552 2.59 18.13 13.34
C ARG A 552 3.87 18.00 12.50
N GLY A 553 3.88 18.54 11.27
CA GLY A 553 5.03 18.51 10.36
C GLY A 553 4.70 19.03 8.96
N GLY A 554 5.72 19.42 8.18
CA GLY A 554 5.56 19.83 6.78
C GLY A 554 5.01 18.68 5.94
N GLY A 555 4.01 18.96 5.09
CA GLY A 555 3.50 17.96 4.15
C GLY A 555 4.60 17.55 3.17
N SER A 556 4.62 16.27 2.82
CA SER A 556 5.48 15.78 1.76
C SER A 556 5.16 16.52 0.45
N GLY A 557 6.18 17.11 -0.16
CA GLY A 557 6.06 17.53 -1.56
C GLY A 557 5.72 16.31 -2.41
N PHE A 558 4.63 16.36 -3.16
CA PHE A 558 4.23 15.24 -4.02
C PHE A 558 5.16 15.23 -5.22
N LEU A 559 6.06 14.25 -5.24
CA LEU A 559 6.92 13.95 -6.35
C LEU A 559 6.56 12.55 -6.84
N ILE A 560 5.91 12.45 -7.99
CA ILE A 560 5.72 11.17 -8.66
C ILE A 560 6.27 11.27 -10.09
N GLU A 561 7.23 10.40 -10.40
CA GLU A 561 7.49 10.04 -11.79
C GLU A 561 6.39 9.08 -12.22
N LEU A 562 5.62 9.46 -13.24
CA LEU A 562 4.66 8.56 -13.86
C LEU A 562 5.45 7.48 -14.63
N PRO A 563 5.48 6.21 -14.17
CA PRO A 563 6.21 5.16 -14.86
C PRO A 563 5.60 4.95 -16.25
N SER A 564 6.38 4.46 -17.21
CA SER A 564 5.84 4.05 -18.51
C SER A 564 4.82 2.91 -18.35
N TYR A 565 3.85 2.81 -19.27
CA TYR A 565 2.96 1.65 -19.31
C TYR A 565 3.78 0.39 -19.56
N ARG A 566 3.56 -0.63 -18.74
CA ARG A 566 4.25 -1.91 -18.81
C ARG A 566 3.23 -3.02 -19.07
N THR A 567 3.62 -4.01 -19.86
CA THR A 567 2.88 -5.26 -19.94
C THR A 567 3.09 -6.02 -18.63
N PRO A 568 2.02 -6.41 -17.90
CA PRO A 568 2.17 -7.09 -16.63
C PRO A 568 2.88 -8.43 -16.83
N HIS A 569 3.87 -8.70 -15.97
CA HIS A 569 4.55 -9.98 -15.99
C HIS A 569 3.73 -10.99 -15.17
N TRP A 570 2.98 -11.86 -15.85
CA TRP A 570 2.03 -12.78 -15.21
C TRP A 570 2.62 -13.61 -14.08
N ALA A 571 3.85 -14.12 -14.23
CA ALA A 571 4.49 -14.90 -13.16
C ALA A 571 4.79 -14.06 -11.90
N SER A 572 4.99 -12.75 -12.04
CA SER A 572 5.16 -11.85 -10.88
C SER A 572 3.82 -11.52 -10.24
N VAL A 573 2.79 -11.27 -11.05
CA VAL A 573 1.42 -10.99 -10.59
C VAL A 573 0.86 -12.18 -9.79
N VAL A 574 0.99 -13.41 -10.33
CA VAL A 574 0.55 -14.63 -9.64
C VAL A 574 1.36 -14.89 -8.37
N ARG A 575 2.68 -14.68 -8.39
CA ARG A 575 3.53 -14.86 -7.20
C ARG A 575 3.17 -13.88 -6.09
N ALA A 576 2.90 -12.61 -6.42
CA ALA A 576 2.46 -11.62 -5.45
C ALA A 576 1.13 -12.01 -4.80
N ALA A 577 0.17 -12.51 -5.59
CA ALA A 577 -1.11 -13.00 -5.07
C ALA A 577 -0.91 -14.23 -4.17
N TRP A 578 -0.10 -15.20 -4.60
CA TRP A 578 0.22 -16.42 -3.86
C TRP A 578 0.89 -16.13 -2.50
N ASP A 579 1.89 -15.25 -2.49
CA ASP A 579 2.59 -14.87 -1.26
C ASP A 579 1.64 -14.18 -0.28
N GLY A 580 0.72 -13.35 -0.77
CA GLY A 580 -0.32 -12.72 0.03
C GLY A 580 -1.32 -13.73 0.62
N CYS A 581 -1.78 -14.70 -0.18
CA CYS A 581 -2.64 -15.80 0.28
C CYS A 581 -1.96 -16.66 1.35
N LEU A 582 -0.71 -17.06 1.12
CA LEU A 582 0.06 -17.86 2.08
C LEU A 582 0.26 -17.09 3.40
N HIS A 583 0.47 -15.78 3.32
CA HIS A 583 0.59 -14.93 4.49
C HIS A 583 -0.72 -14.85 5.26
N PHE A 584 -1.86 -14.71 4.58
CA PHE A 584 -3.19 -14.74 5.18
C PHE A 584 -3.45 -16.07 5.91
N VAL A 585 -3.27 -17.22 5.23
CA VAL A 585 -3.50 -18.55 5.82
C VAL A 585 -2.60 -18.79 7.04
N LYS A 586 -1.29 -18.50 6.95
CA LYS A 586 -0.34 -18.79 8.03
C LYS A 586 -0.39 -17.83 9.21
N LYS A 587 -0.91 -16.62 9.04
CA LYS A 587 -0.90 -15.59 10.10
C LYS A 587 -2.29 -15.28 10.60
N ALA A 588 -3.21 -14.91 9.70
CA ALA A 588 -4.59 -14.66 10.08
C ALA A 588 -5.27 -15.99 10.45
N GLY A 589 -5.10 -17.02 9.61
CA GLY A 589 -5.73 -18.33 9.84
C GLY A 589 -5.36 -18.98 11.17
N THR A 590 -4.09 -18.92 11.59
CA THR A 590 -3.66 -19.45 12.90
C THR A 590 -4.29 -18.70 14.08
N ILE A 591 -4.46 -17.38 13.98
CA ILE A 591 -5.09 -16.59 15.05
C ILE A 591 -6.59 -16.86 15.10
N ILE A 592 -7.24 -16.93 13.93
CA ILE A 592 -8.67 -17.23 13.81
C ILE A 592 -8.97 -18.62 14.38
N LEU A 593 -8.20 -19.65 13.99
CA LEU A 593 -8.35 -21.00 14.51
C LEU A 593 -8.16 -21.05 16.03
N ALA A 594 -7.10 -20.42 16.56
CA ALA A 594 -6.86 -20.39 17.99
C ALA A 594 -8.01 -19.73 18.76
N PHE A 595 -8.55 -18.63 18.23
CA PHE A 595 -9.69 -17.96 18.86
C PHE A 595 -10.98 -18.77 18.72
N SER A 596 -11.22 -19.44 17.59
CA SER A 596 -12.38 -20.33 17.39
C SER A 596 -12.40 -21.44 18.45
N ILE A 597 -11.26 -22.08 18.70
CA ILE A 597 -11.10 -23.09 19.75
C ILE A 597 -11.36 -22.50 21.15
N ILE A 598 -10.81 -21.31 21.44
CA ILE A 598 -11.00 -20.63 22.74
C ILE A 598 -12.46 -20.23 22.93
N LEU A 599 -13.09 -19.70 21.89
CA LEU A 599 -14.48 -19.24 21.91
C LEU A 599 -15.43 -20.42 22.10
N TRP A 600 -15.24 -21.50 21.35
CA TRP A 600 -15.95 -22.77 21.56
C TRP A 600 -15.79 -23.24 23.01
N ALA A 601 -14.56 -23.40 23.49
CA ALA A 601 -14.31 -23.86 24.86
C ALA A 601 -14.97 -22.93 25.90
N GLY A 602 -15.00 -21.62 25.65
CA GLY A 602 -15.62 -20.63 26.50
C GLY A 602 -17.15 -20.59 26.44
N LEU A 603 -17.75 -20.96 25.30
CA LEU A 603 -19.21 -21.08 25.11
C LEU A 603 -19.74 -22.42 25.65
N THR A 604 -18.94 -23.48 25.62
CA THR A 604 -19.34 -24.83 26.06
C THR A 604 -19.11 -25.07 27.55
N TYR A 605 -18.09 -24.45 28.16
CA TYR A 605 -17.71 -24.70 29.54
C TYR A 605 -17.85 -23.46 30.44
N PRO A 606 -18.13 -23.64 31.75
CA PRO A 606 -18.46 -24.91 32.41
C PRO A 606 -19.88 -25.39 32.05
N LYS A 607 -20.02 -26.71 31.85
CA LYS A 607 -21.34 -27.34 31.69
C LYS A 607 -22.18 -27.11 32.94
N MET A 608 -23.49 -26.98 32.77
CA MET A 608 -24.42 -26.89 33.88
C MET A 608 -24.39 -28.19 34.70
N ASP A 609 -24.72 -28.09 35.98
CA ASP A 609 -24.89 -29.28 36.78
C ASP A 609 -26.24 -29.96 36.48
N SER A 610 -26.33 -31.28 36.70
CA SER A 610 -27.55 -32.04 36.40
C SER A 610 -28.75 -31.59 37.23
N ALA A 611 -28.54 -30.87 38.34
CA ALA A 611 -29.62 -30.34 39.16
C ALA A 611 -30.24 -29.08 38.55
N GLN A 612 -29.42 -28.20 37.96
CA GLN A 612 -29.84 -27.03 37.20
C GLN A 612 -30.57 -27.44 35.91
N GLU A 613 -30.06 -28.44 35.19
CA GLU A 613 -30.72 -29.00 34.01
C GLU A 613 -32.09 -29.57 34.35
N ALA A 614 -32.18 -30.38 35.43
CA ALA A 614 -33.44 -30.94 35.91
C ALA A 614 -34.45 -29.86 36.35
N ALA A 615 -33.98 -28.77 36.96
CA ALA A 615 -34.85 -27.67 37.36
C ALA A 615 -35.50 -26.96 36.17
N ILE A 616 -34.75 -26.75 35.07
CA ILE A 616 -35.28 -26.15 33.83
C ILE A 616 -36.27 -27.11 33.16
N LEU A 617 -35.92 -28.39 33.05
CA LEU A 617 -36.82 -29.40 32.49
C LEU A 617 -38.15 -29.46 33.26
N GLN A 618 -38.08 -29.42 34.59
CA GLN A 618 -39.27 -29.39 35.45
C GLN A 618 -40.13 -28.15 35.23
N GLN A 619 -39.52 -26.98 35.00
CA GLN A 619 -40.24 -25.73 34.70
C GLN A 619 -41.05 -25.82 33.39
N HIS A 620 -40.58 -26.61 32.43
CA HIS A 620 -41.27 -26.91 31.18
C HIS A 620 -42.16 -28.16 31.24
N GLY A 621 -42.34 -28.76 32.43
CA GLY A 621 -43.21 -29.91 32.64
C GLY A 621 -42.65 -31.24 32.14
N ILE A 622 -41.34 -31.32 31.88
CA ILE A 622 -40.66 -32.51 31.35
C ILE A 622 -39.87 -33.19 32.48
N SER A 623 -40.08 -34.50 32.66
CA SER A 623 -39.24 -35.27 33.59
C SER A 623 -37.87 -35.57 32.99
N SER A 624 -36.84 -35.73 33.83
CA SER A 624 -35.50 -36.09 33.36
C SER A 624 -35.46 -37.41 32.57
N GLU A 625 -36.37 -38.33 32.86
CA GLU A 625 -36.53 -39.59 32.10
C GLU A 625 -37.18 -39.36 30.73
N GLN A 626 -38.19 -38.50 30.64
CA GLN A 626 -38.81 -38.11 29.37
C GLN A 626 -37.81 -37.36 28.49
N TRP A 627 -37.00 -36.49 29.08
CA TRP A 627 -35.92 -35.80 28.37
C TRP A 627 -34.89 -36.78 27.84
N ALA A 628 -34.40 -37.73 28.65
CA ALA A 628 -33.39 -38.69 28.23
C ALA A 628 -33.83 -39.54 27.02
N LEU A 629 -35.12 -39.91 26.96
CA LEU A 629 -35.70 -40.60 25.79
C LEU A 629 -35.88 -39.68 24.58
N ALA A 630 -36.37 -38.45 24.80
CA ALA A 630 -36.69 -37.53 23.72
C ALA A 630 -35.43 -36.83 23.13
N SER A 631 -34.34 -36.74 23.89
CA SER A 631 -33.08 -36.17 23.43
C SER A 631 -32.33 -37.03 22.43
N GLU A 632 -32.67 -38.33 22.31
CA GLU A 632 -32.07 -39.23 21.31
C GLU A 632 -32.55 -38.92 19.88
N ASP A 633 -33.77 -38.36 19.73
CA ASP A 633 -34.36 -37.98 18.44
C ASP A 633 -35.22 -36.71 18.60
N LEU A 634 -34.53 -35.57 18.69
CA LEU A 634 -35.16 -34.26 18.87
C LEU A 634 -36.08 -33.89 17.70
N GLU A 635 -35.79 -34.31 16.46
CA GLU A 635 -36.60 -33.98 15.29
C GLU A 635 -38.00 -34.58 15.35
N ALA A 636 -38.15 -35.75 15.97
CA ALA A 636 -39.44 -36.42 16.16
C ALA A 636 -40.16 -36.00 17.46
N ALA A 637 -39.57 -35.11 18.26
CA ALA A 637 -40.07 -34.78 19.59
C ALA A 637 -41.21 -33.73 19.56
N ASP A 638 -42.08 -33.78 20.58
CA ASP A 638 -43.19 -32.82 20.72
C ASP A 638 -42.67 -31.37 20.88
N GLU A 639 -43.52 -30.40 20.53
CA GLU A 639 -43.21 -28.95 20.61
C GLU A 639 -42.75 -28.53 22.02
N SER A 640 -43.32 -29.14 23.07
CA SER A 640 -42.89 -28.90 24.46
C SER A 640 -41.45 -29.33 24.75
N VAL A 641 -40.98 -30.42 24.12
CA VAL A 641 -39.59 -30.90 24.24
C VAL A 641 -38.65 -29.97 23.50
N HIS A 642 -39.05 -29.48 22.33
CA HIS A 642 -38.29 -28.47 21.60
C HIS A 642 -38.15 -27.17 22.42
N ASP A 643 -39.22 -26.68 23.02
CA ASP A 643 -39.19 -25.50 23.89
C ASP A 643 -38.23 -25.69 25.09
N ALA A 644 -38.28 -26.86 25.73
CA ALA A 644 -37.39 -27.19 26.83
C ALA A 644 -35.92 -27.35 26.38
N ALA A 645 -35.68 -27.93 25.19
CA ALA A 645 -34.35 -28.04 24.59
C ALA A 645 -33.74 -26.66 24.34
N HIS A 646 -34.54 -25.74 23.77
CA HIS A 646 -34.12 -24.37 23.55
C HIS A 646 -33.85 -23.63 24.86
N ALA A 647 -34.70 -23.81 25.88
CA ALA A 647 -34.50 -23.20 27.19
C ALA A 647 -33.22 -23.71 27.88
N LEU A 648 -32.95 -25.02 27.81
CA LEU A 648 -31.72 -25.62 28.30
C LEU A 648 -30.49 -25.08 27.58
N GLN A 649 -30.52 -25.00 26.25
CA GLN A 649 -29.40 -24.48 25.46
C GLN A 649 -29.13 -23.01 25.77
N ALA A 650 -30.17 -22.18 25.88
CA ALA A 650 -30.04 -20.78 26.25
C ALA A 650 -29.42 -20.62 27.65
N ALA A 651 -29.87 -21.41 28.62
CA ALA A 651 -29.33 -21.41 29.99
C ALA A 651 -27.88 -21.92 30.05
N ALA A 652 -27.52 -22.92 29.23
CA ALA A 652 -26.16 -23.44 29.14
C ALA A 652 -25.18 -22.38 28.63
N ILE A 653 -25.58 -21.65 27.59
CA ILE A 653 -24.78 -20.54 27.04
C ILE A 653 -24.66 -19.40 28.04
N GLU A 654 -25.73 -19.07 28.76
CA GLU A 654 -25.70 -18.06 29.82
C GLU A 654 -24.74 -18.47 30.96
N HIS A 655 -24.74 -19.76 31.34
CA HIS A 655 -23.88 -20.29 32.40
C HIS A 655 -22.39 -20.43 32.00
N SER A 656 -22.09 -20.43 30.70
CA SER A 656 -20.74 -20.58 30.15
C SER A 656 -19.77 -19.47 30.56
N VAL A 657 -18.46 -19.66 30.38
CA VAL A 657 -17.44 -18.62 30.65
C VAL A 657 -17.73 -17.37 29.82
N VAL A 658 -18.09 -17.54 28.55
CA VAL A 658 -18.39 -16.45 27.63
C VAL A 658 -19.70 -15.76 28.00
N GLY A 659 -20.73 -16.50 28.41
CA GLY A 659 -21.99 -15.94 28.94
C GLY A 659 -21.76 -15.06 30.17
N ARG A 660 -21.03 -15.58 31.17
CA ARG A 660 -20.62 -14.81 32.36
C ARG A 660 -19.77 -13.59 32.02
N PHE A 661 -18.88 -13.71 31.04
CA PHE A 661 -18.10 -12.57 30.56
C PHE A 661 -19.00 -11.52 29.91
N GLY A 662 -19.98 -11.95 29.10
CA GLY A 662 -21.02 -11.11 28.52
C GLY A 662 -21.77 -10.30 29.60
N GLN A 663 -22.22 -10.98 30.66
CA GLN A 663 -22.90 -10.34 31.80
C GLN A 663 -21.96 -9.39 32.55
N ALA A 664 -20.67 -9.71 32.66
CA ALA A 664 -19.69 -8.84 33.30
C ALA A 664 -19.42 -7.55 32.49
N ILE A 665 -19.51 -7.61 31.16
CA ILE A 665 -19.37 -6.42 30.30
C ILE A 665 -20.69 -5.66 30.11
N GLU A 666 -21.83 -6.29 30.36
CA GLU A 666 -23.16 -5.72 30.16
C GLU A 666 -23.32 -4.33 30.79
N PRO A 667 -22.89 -4.04 32.04
CA PRO A 667 -23.01 -2.70 32.61
C PRO A 667 -22.31 -1.60 31.81
N LEU A 668 -21.25 -1.96 31.06
CA LEU A 668 -20.52 -1.03 30.21
C LEU A 668 -21.26 -0.76 28.88
N ILE A 669 -21.97 -1.74 28.34
CA ILE A 669 -22.63 -1.65 27.03
C ILE A 669 -24.15 -1.39 27.11
N ALA A 670 -24.77 -1.62 28.27
CA ALA A 670 -26.17 -1.31 28.54
C ALA A 670 -26.55 0.16 28.27
N PRO A 671 -25.69 1.17 28.52
CA PRO A 671 -25.97 2.55 28.13
C PRO A 671 -26.15 2.77 26.62
N LEU A 672 -25.65 1.84 25.78
CA LEU A 672 -25.82 1.83 24.33
C LEU A 672 -27.12 1.11 23.89
N GLY A 673 -27.88 0.59 24.85
CA GLY A 673 -29.04 -0.28 24.61
C GLY A 673 -28.69 -1.75 24.43
N TYR A 674 -27.43 -2.16 24.61
CA TYR A 674 -26.97 -3.53 24.31
C TYR A 674 -27.13 -4.42 25.54
N ASP A 675 -27.43 -5.70 25.31
CA ASP A 675 -27.47 -6.73 26.36
C ASP A 675 -26.20 -7.60 26.34
N TRP A 676 -26.11 -8.54 27.26
CA TRP A 676 -25.00 -9.48 27.33
C TRP A 676 -24.86 -10.35 26.07
N LYS A 677 -25.98 -10.73 25.41
CA LYS A 677 -25.97 -11.53 24.17
C LYS A 677 -25.27 -10.79 23.04
N ILE A 678 -25.63 -9.52 22.82
CA ILE A 678 -24.94 -8.62 21.89
C ILE A 678 -23.48 -8.47 22.32
N GLY A 679 -23.21 -8.31 23.62
CA GLY A 679 -21.86 -8.25 24.17
C GLY A 679 -20.99 -9.45 23.76
N VAL A 680 -21.51 -10.67 23.91
CA VAL A 680 -20.86 -11.92 23.47
C VAL A 680 -20.62 -11.89 21.96
N GLY A 681 -21.61 -11.50 21.17
CA GLY A 681 -21.47 -11.33 19.72
C GLY A 681 -20.37 -10.33 19.36
N LEU A 682 -20.30 -9.17 20.02
CA LEU A 682 -19.27 -8.15 19.78
C LEU A 682 -17.86 -8.64 20.11
N VAL A 683 -17.73 -9.50 21.12
CA VAL A 683 -16.46 -10.13 21.50
C VAL A 683 -16.05 -11.17 20.47
N GLY A 684 -16.99 -12.02 20.01
CA GLY A 684 -16.75 -12.95 18.89
C GLY A 684 -16.31 -12.20 17.63
N ALA A 685 -17.02 -11.11 17.30
CA ALA A 685 -16.73 -10.24 16.17
C ALA A 685 -15.33 -9.60 16.22
N PHE A 686 -14.73 -9.43 17.41
CA PHE A 686 -13.41 -8.85 17.56
C PHE A 686 -12.30 -9.76 17.00
N ALA A 687 -12.48 -11.08 17.08
CA ALA A 687 -11.54 -12.04 16.50
C ALA A 687 -11.64 -12.05 14.97
N ALA A 688 -12.84 -12.19 14.45
CA ALA A 688 -13.17 -12.09 13.04
C ALA A 688 -14.60 -11.54 12.90
N ARG A 689 -14.84 -10.65 11.94
CA ARG A 689 -16.06 -9.82 11.90
C ARG A 689 -17.29 -10.66 11.57
N GLU A 690 -17.09 -11.60 10.67
CA GLU A 690 -18.01 -12.64 10.23
C GLU A 690 -18.47 -13.55 11.39
N VAL A 691 -17.60 -13.78 12.39
CA VAL A 691 -17.91 -14.61 13.57
C VAL A 691 -19.03 -14.01 14.41
N PHE A 692 -19.42 -12.75 14.19
CA PHE A 692 -20.64 -12.21 14.79
C PHE A 692 -21.87 -13.07 14.46
N VAL A 693 -22.08 -13.39 13.18
CA VAL A 693 -23.31 -14.09 12.73
C VAL A 693 -23.35 -15.51 13.31
N SER A 694 -22.24 -16.24 13.21
CA SER A 694 -22.14 -17.59 13.80
C SER A 694 -22.23 -17.58 15.33
N THR A 695 -21.64 -16.59 16.01
CA THR A 695 -21.79 -16.43 17.46
C THR A 695 -23.25 -16.16 17.84
N MET A 696 -23.96 -15.31 17.09
CA MET A 696 -25.39 -15.07 17.33
C MET A 696 -26.23 -16.32 17.04
N GLY A 697 -25.88 -17.11 16.02
CA GLY A 697 -26.48 -18.41 15.71
C GLY A 697 -26.37 -19.40 16.89
N ILE A 698 -25.18 -19.49 17.48
CA ILE A 698 -24.94 -20.31 18.69
C ILE A 698 -25.76 -19.76 19.86
N VAL A 699 -25.67 -18.45 20.14
CA VAL A 699 -26.36 -17.80 21.27
C VAL A 699 -27.88 -17.96 21.20
N TYR A 700 -28.47 -17.96 20.01
CA TYR A 700 -29.91 -18.17 19.80
C TYR A 700 -30.31 -19.62 19.58
N GLY A 701 -29.37 -20.58 19.67
CA GLY A 701 -29.64 -22.01 19.55
C GLY A 701 -30.11 -22.45 18.17
N VAL A 702 -29.68 -21.75 17.12
CA VAL A 702 -30.03 -22.04 15.72
C VAL A 702 -28.99 -22.96 15.06
N GLY A 703 -27.86 -23.22 15.73
CA GLY A 703 -26.79 -24.08 15.21
C GLY A 703 -25.77 -23.34 14.33
N ALA A 704 -24.86 -24.08 13.70
CA ALA A 704 -23.76 -23.53 12.88
C ALA A 704 -24.15 -23.30 11.40
N GLU A 705 -25.30 -23.78 10.94
CA GLU A 705 -25.78 -23.70 9.53
C GLU A 705 -26.43 -22.34 9.17
N VAL A 706 -26.20 -21.32 9.99
CA VAL A 706 -26.84 -19.99 9.88
C VAL A 706 -26.24 -19.13 8.76
N GLU A 707 -25.08 -19.50 8.22
CA GLU A 707 -24.41 -18.72 7.16
C GLU A 707 -25.13 -18.83 5.80
N ASP A 708 -25.80 -19.96 5.51
CA ASP A 708 -26.54 -20.20 4.26
C ASP A 708 -28.03 -19.80 4.33
N GLU A 709 -28.68 -20.07 5.47
CA GLU A 709 -30.08 -19.72 5.72
C GLU A 709 -30.20 -18.83 6.96
N PRO A 710 -30.12 -17.49 6.82
CA PRO A 710 -30.22 -16.59 7.96
C PRO A 710 -31.65 -16.46 8.50
N GLU A 711 -32.66 -17.00 7.80
CA GLU A 711 -34.09 -16.85 8.12
C GLU A 711 -34.45 -17.33 9.54
N PRO A 712 -33.98 -18.49 10.03
CA PRO A 712 -34.29 -18.96 11.38
C PRO A 712 -33.64 -18.08 12.46
N LEU A 713 -32.41 -17.60 12.25
CA LEU A 713 -31.76 -16.65 13.15
C LEU A 713 -32.48 -15.30 13.14
N LEU A 714 -32.82 -14.78 11.96
CA LEU A 714 -33.56 -13.53 11.80
C LEU A 714 -34.91 -13.60 12.51
N ALA A 715 -35.63 -14.72 12.40
CA ALA A 715 -36.89 -14.93 13.09
C ALA A 715 -36.72 -14.91 14.62
N ARG A 716 -35.71 -15.59 15.16
CA ARG A 716 -35.40 -15.59 16.60
C ARG A 716 -35.00 -14.22 17.11
N MET A 717 -34.12 -13.52 16.38
CA MET A 717 -33.72 -12.15 16.72
C MET A 717 -34.91 -11.19 16.63
N ALA A 718 -35.79 -11.32 15.64
CA ALA A 718 -36.96 -10.46 15.50
C ALA A 718 -38.00 -10.71 16.61
N ALA A 719 -38.11 -11.93 17.11
CA ALA A 719 -39.04 -12.32 18.17
C ALA A 719 -38.55 -11.94 19.58
N GLU A 720 -37.24 -11.70 19.77
CA GLU A 720 -36.66 -11.34 21.05
C GLU A 720 -37.27 -10.02 21.60
N GLN A 721 -37.65 -10.03 22.87
CA GLN A 721 -38.21 -8.87 23.57
C GLN A 721 -37.24 -8.32 24.61
N ALA A 722 -37.19 -7.00 24.73
CA ALA A 722 -36.51 -6.32 25.81
C ALA A 722 -37.29 -6.48 27.14
N PRO A 723 -36.69 -6.17 28.31
CA PRO A 723 -37.34 -6.31 29.61
C PRO A 723 -38.63 -5.49 29.78
N ASP A 724 -38.85 -4.49 28.93
CA ASP A 724 -40.04 -3.66 28.88
C ASP A 724 -41.14 -4.20 27.94
N GLY A 725 -40.92 -5.37 27.32
CA GLY A 725 -41.83 -6.01 26.37
C GLY A 725 -41.76 -5.46 24.94
N SER A 726 -40.90 -4.48 24.67
CA SER A 726 -40.68 -3.97 23.32
C SER A 726 -39.79 -4.91 22.48
N PRO A 727 -39.85 -4.88 21.14
CA PRO A 727 -38.93 -5.65 20.32
C PRO A 727 -37.48 -5.28 20.62
N ARG A 728 -36.65 -6.27 20.95
CA ARG A 728 -35.26 -6.05 21.37
C ARG A 728 -34.49 -5.32 20.28
N TYR A 729 -34.56 -5.82 19.05
CA TYR A 729 -33.91 -5.26 17.86
C TYR A 729 -34.76 -4.22 17.13
N GLY A 730 -35.16 -3.18 17.86
CA GLY A 730 -35.79 -2.01 17.26
C GLY A 730 -34.84 -1.21 16.35
N LEU A 731 -35.41 -0.30 15.54
CA LEU A 731 -34.67 0.54 14.59
C LEU A 731 -33.49 1.28 15.23
N LEU A 732 -33.67 1.80 16.44
CA LEU A 732 -32.65 2.57 17.15
C LEU A 732 -31.44 1.70 17.54
N LEU A 733 -31.70 0.52 18.11
CA LEU A 733 -30.65 -0.45 18.45
C LEU A 733 -29.92 -0.90 17.18
N GLY A 734 -30.69 -1.17 16.12
CA GLY A 734 -30.18 -1.57 14.84
C GLY A 734 -29.23 -0.54 14.20
N ILE A 735 -29.61 0.73 14.17
CA ILE A 735 -28.74 1.82 13.70
C ILE A 735 -27.49 1.93 14.57
N SER A 736 -27.64 1.81 15.90
CA SER A 736 -26.51 1.80 16.83
C SER A 736 -25.51 0.68 16.50
N LEU A 737 -25.98 -0.55 16.28
CA LEU A 737 -25.16 -1.68 15.88
C LEU A 737 -24.49 -1.47 14.51
N LEU A 738 -25.22 -0.97 13.51
CA LEU A 738 -24.64 -0.67 12.20
C LEU A 738 -23.50 0.35 12.29
N VAL A 739 -23.66 1.39 13.10
CA VAL A 739 -22.62 2.40 13.35
C VAL A 739 -21.44 1.81 14.12
N TRP A 740 -21.70 0.93 15.09
CA TRP A 740 -20.66 0.18 15.78
C TRP A 740 -19.80 -0.60 14.79
N PHE A 741 -20.40 -1.45 13.95
CA PHE A 741 -19.67 -2.23 12.96
C PHE A 741 -18.97 -1.38 11.89
N ALA A 742 -19.49 -0.20 11.58
CA ALA A 742 -18.85 0.74 10.65
C ALA A 742 -17.57 1.37 11.21
N ILE A 743 -17.54 1.69 12.51
CA ILE A 743 -16.46 2.49 13.12
C ILE A 743 -15.52 1.65 13.99
N ALA A 744 -16.02 0.67 14.72
CA ALA A 744 -15.25 -0.11 15.67
C ALA A 744 -14.13 -0.92 14.98
N MET A 745 -13.01 -1.05 15.68
CA MET A 745 -11.88 -1.84 15.22
C MET A 745 -12.06 -3.31 15.65
N GLN A 746 -12.85 -4.06 14.89
CA GLN A 746 -13.17 -5.46 15.15
C GLN A 746 -12.34 -6.41 14.28
N CYS A 747 -11.02 -6.44 14.42
CA CYS A 747 -10.21 -7.42 13.69
C CYS A 747 -8.85 -7.57 14.36
N ILE A 748 -8.68 -8.62 15.17
CA ILE A 748 -7.43 -8.91 15.86
C ILE A 748 -6.24 -9.06 14.89
N SER A 749 -6.49 -9.65 13.71
CA SER A 749 -5.50 -9.78 12.65
C SER A 749 -5.03 -8.43 12.12
N THR A 750 -5.92 -7.42 12.07
CA THR A 750 -5.54 -6.04 11.73
C THR A 750 -4.63 -5.44 12.81
N VAL A 751 -4.94 -5.65 14.09
CA VAL A 751 -4.08 -5.20 15.20
C VAL A 751 -2.71 -5.85 15.12
N ALA A 752 -2.64 -7.16 14.90
CA ALA A 752 -1.39 -7.90 14.77
C ALA A 752 -0.51 -7.39 13.61
N VAL A 753 -1.13 -7.13 12.45
CA VAL A 753 -0.44 -6.55 11.29
C VAL A 753 0.02 -5.13 11.59
N MET A 754 -0.81 -4.31 12.24
CA MET A 754 -0.42 -2.96 12.67
C MET A 754 0.77 -2.98 13.63
N VAL A 755 0.81 -3.89 14.61
CA VAL A 755 1.97 -4.07 15.52
C VAL A 755 3.23 -4.37 14.73
N ARG A 756 3.11 -5.20 13.69
CA ARG A 756 4.24 -5.56 12.83
C ARG A 756 4.71 -4.39 11.95
N GLU A 757 3.79 -3.69 11.30
CA GLU A 757 4.12 -2.57 10.39
C GLU A 757 4.62 -1.33 11.15
N THR A 758 4.05 -1.06 12.32
CA THR A 758 4.49 0.05 13.19
C THR A 758 5.65 -0.33 14.11
N LYS A 759 6.04 -1.61 14.12
CA LYS A 759 7.10 -2.22 14.94
C LYS A 759 6.98 -1.85 16.44
N GLY A 760 5.74 -1.76 16.96
CA GLY A 760 5.45 -1.44 18.37
C GLY A 760 3.96 -1.39 18.70
N TRP A 761 3.62 -1.33 20.00
CA TRP A 761 2.22 -1.37 20.48
C TRP A 761 1.54 0.00 20.61
N ARG A 762 2.30 1.10 20.58
CA ARG A 762 1.77 2.45 20.83
C ARG A 762 0.67 2.84 19.86
N TRP A 763 0.93 2.72 18.55
CA TRP A 763 -0.03 3.09 17.50
C TRP A 763 -1.19 2.11 17.35
N PRO A 764 -0.98 0.78 17.35
CA PRO A 764 -2.08 -0.18 17.31
C PRO A 764 -3.04 -0.04 18.49
N MET A 765 -2.53 0.17 19.71
CA MET A 765 -3.39 0.39 20.89
C MET A 765 -4.09 1.73 20.85
N ALA A 766 -3.42 2.80 20.41
CA ALA A 766 -4.07 4.10 20.21
C ALA A 766 -5.20 4.02 19.18
N GLN A 767 -5.00 3.27 18.09
CA GLN A 767 -6.02 3.02 17.07
C GLN A 767 -7.17 2.18 17.62
N LEU A 768 -6.86 1.07 18.29
CA LEU A 768 -7.86 0.17 18.88
C LEU A 768 -8.74 0.90 19.89
N ILE A 769 -8.12 1.61 20.84
CA ILE A 769 -8.84 2.36 21.87
C ILE A 769 -9.58 3.53 21.23
N GLY A 770 -8.94 4.29 20.34
CA GLY A 770 -9.54 5.47 19.71
C GLY A 770 -10.76 5.13 18.86
N MET A 771 -10.68 4.10 18.01
CA MET A 771 -11.80 3.68 17.16
C MET A 771 -12.95 3.09 17.97
N ASN A 772 -12.69 2.24 18.96
CA ASN A 772 -13.75 1.70 19.82
C ASN A 772 -14.36 2.77 20.72
N SER A 773 -13.58 3.73 21.22
CA SER A 773 -14.12 4.86 21.99
C SER A 773 -14.99 5.76 21.11
N LEU A 774 -14.58 6.03 19.87
CA LEU A 774 -15.39 6.78 18.92
C LEU A 774 -16.70 6.06 18.60
N ALA A 775 -16.64 4.74 18.34
CA ALA A 775 -17.82 3.92 18.12
C ALA A 775 -18.76 3.96 19.34
N TYR A 776 -18.21 3.76 20.55
CA TYR A 776 -18.96 3.81 21.80
C TYR A 776 -19.68 5.15 21.98
N VAL A 777 -18.98 6.27 21.82
CA VAL A 777 -19.58 7.62 21.98
C VAL A 777 -20.68 7.87 20.95
N LEU A 778 -20.49 7.46 19.69
CA LEU A 778 -21.51 7.60 18.65
C LEU A 778 -22.74 6.75 18.95
N CYS A 779 -22.55 5.48 19.34
CA CYS A 779 -23.63 4.56 19.71
C CYS A 779 -24.38 5.06 20.95
N LEU A 780 -23.66 5.58 21.95
CA LEU A 780 -24.23 6.18 23.15
C LEU A 780 -25.09 7.39 22.80
N ALA A 781 -24.59 8.27 21.92
CA ALA A 781 -25.34 9.42 21.46
C ALA A 781 -26.60 9.01 20.69
N ILE A 782 -26.50 8.02 19.78
CA ILE A 782 -27.65 7.48 19.04
C ILE A 782 -28.69 6.97 20.02
N TRP A 783 -28.32 6.09 20.95
CA TRP A 783 -29.26 5.48 21.89
C TRP A 783 -29.88 6.51 22.85
N GLN A 784 -29.08 7.33 23.52
CA GLN A 784 -29.55 8.24 24.57
C GLN A 784 -30.36 9.41 24.03
N ILE A 785 -30.03 9.88 22.81
CA ILE A 785 -30.81 10.94 22.16
C ILE A 785 -32.05 10.33 21.52
N GLY A 786 -31.90 9.22 20.80
CA GLY A 786 -33.00 8.58 20.08
C GLY A 786 -34.06 7.97 20.98
N SER A 787 -33.71 7.51 22.20
CA SER A 787 -34.69 7.01 23.18
C SER A 787 -35.50 8.13 23.87
N ARG A 788 -35.08 9.39 23.71
CA ARG A 788 -35.76 10.57 24.28
C ARG A 788 -36.56 11.36 23.23
N LEU A 789 -36.32 11.10 21.95
CA LEU A 789 -37.09 11.62 20.82
C LEU A 789 -38.28 10.70 20.56
#